data_AF-A0A9D8ILK8-F1
#
_entry.id   AF-A0A9D8ILK8-F1
#
_cell.length_a   1.000
_cell.length_b   1.000
_cell.length_c   1.000
_cell.angle_alpha   90.00
_cell.angle_beta   90.00
_cell.angle_gamma   90.00
#
_symmetry.space_group_name_H-M   'P 1'
#
loop_
_entity.id
_entity.type
_entity.pdbx_description
1 polymer ?
#
loop_
_entity_poly.entity_id
_entity_poly.type
_entity_poly.pdbx_seq_one_letter_code
_entity_poly.pdbx_strand_id
1 'polypeptide(L)'
;MQPDKKHRRSIKGKKGRARLFLKAHLGWLRGWPVQADDGSLRWMRLIVNENDECVITETPVDSVLLRQAETTLSRLVKEHPEQIPAISKGAKDWPERTKAMIEALKDAWTGKITASAALGEIVSAWLRREQALMKRMAREHPSQFWIAELLAWRNNLTANRMTVLAPWLADNLKAVGAMVRHAGKENGIKLAILLTVLVDTGEAESAAYWLDILSHAKSWHTPLLNARAECREVINQLTSARRQWKGRLRWDGWKPDCHTTVAAYLERLLWNLPDRKKDFEGLTLLASTLFNREAVDKAEAIGKLLWTNLAEALKWLLGKDRKGLWPEEAEALEKCLKSAHELHNSLPDMSFRQVADGFEMIRNQTLFDDWKKLSGFLSSLPVEMDGDFPRHHAWNFLAKIITLRNARLVEAAFQFLEGTGSEGILKFISSIILGFWRLDWWLIEMAETSMVSPGTRIRTEDYRRWFEAVRLVAVRVPRVLSSHGACINIGYLSFHIHDMDALVESGVSLVRQDWFRKTQMIELFQMAFKLGALGVDPVAMLGAIAGHYAAQPNFEHPREFSSRLNQLIDCLRSSNRISDIGFLLKGTPDIARLRSLALKSSAFLAITGPGAVIHRQAFPDFDWPERYPREFLPLLERIATLSANARSLVGNILDTDFPDRNLIADEVANLAARIGTTREAPGMAERLANLEAVLARGPKKPSARRLKNLGDKLEACVGRNAPATLESDLSTAVLKAVGFNDREPLPRFQDIAIDILMAILGVKDPGQRELGIALWKEGLKAGPWASMQDHPANKAFVKRMKDIGLRMDPWLAPPPPSDMPTANGKIFRLGITLDPFDILMMGEHFQSCLSLHGGNFYSTITNAVDINKRVIYARDPAGKVAGRCLLALTDQGRIQTFHPYCHDGKAEFDKLANAFASDLAARMGTTTSQKGDVSTLVAARWYDDGPEDLSHRFDFTHEGSVFRTVVPTVSPEGFARLLAEAVHPLGIDHEVIMRTYVIDEVQARPELVEQLASMLDSCRDVPLDTWTLFAAKAIAGGLRDTALAIVDNHFPKGMEGWLRWFKPRFYEADALAIIGLIGEGKPSMALRLIRATRESSITDDDKEYNDQRRRVLAAIHRRLGRHALADQLA
;
A
#
# COMPACT_ATOMS: atom_id res chain seq x y z
N MET A 1 49.58 -2.02 -11.13
CA MET A 1 48.69 -1.24 -12.01
C MET A 1 47.24 -1.52 -11.63
N GLN A 2 46.53 -0.55 -11.04
CA GLN A 2 45.09 -0.69 -10.80
C GLN A 2 44.32 -0.38 -12.10
N PRO A 3 43.40 -1.23 -12.58
CA PRO A 3 42.54 -0.86 -13.69
C PRO A 3 41.42 0.06 -13.21
N ASP A 4 41.23 1.15 -13.94
CA ASP A 4 40.28 2.22 -13.69
C ASP A 4 38.82 1.70 -13.63
N LYS A 5 38.23 1.71 -12.43
CA LYS A 5 36.87 1.25 -12.12
C LYS A 5 35.76 2.11 -12.76
N LYS A 6 36.08 3.19 -13.49
CA LYS A 6 35.08 4.17 -13.96
C LYS A 6 34.30 3.82 -15.23
N HIS A 7 34.73 2.86 -16.06
CA HIS A 7 34.19 2.80 -17.43
C HIS A 7 32.99 1.85 -17.72
N ARG A 8 32.63 0.90 -16.85
CA ARG A 8 31.62 -0.13 -17.21
C ARG A 8 30.21 -0.02 -16.61
N ARG A 9 29.90 0.95 -15.73
CA ARG A 9 28.52 1.21 -15.23
C ARG A 9 27.59 1.94 -16.24
N SER A 10 27.99 2.03 -17.51
CA SER A 10 27.56 3.12 -18.39
C SER A 10 26.26 2.87 -19.18
N ILE A 11 25.95 1.65 -19.62
CA ILE A 11 24.90 1.46 -20.65
C ILE A 11 23.47 1.44 -20.07
N LYS A 12 23.18 0.65 -19.01
CA LYS A 12 21.90 0.77 -18.26
C LYS A 12 21.80 2.09 -17.48
N GLY A 13 22.95 2.69 -17.14
CA GLY A 13 23.02 4.00 -16.47
C GLY A 13 22.71 5.21 -17.35
N LYS A 14 22.94 5.17 -18.68
CA LYS A 14 22.69 6.33 -19.56
C LYS A 14 21.18 6.59 -19.76
N LYS A 15 20.39 5.55 -20.06
CA LYS A 15 18.93 5.68 -20.19
C LYS A 15 18.27 6.09 -18.86
N GLY A 16 18.70 5.50 -17.75
CA GLY A 16 18.22 5.87 -16.41
C GLY A 16 18.58 7.30 -16.03
N ARG A 17 19.83 7.72 -16.28
CA ARG A 17 20.28 9.12 -16.06
C ARG A 17 19.53 10.10 -16.94
N ALA A 18 19.39 9.84 -18.23
CA ALA A 18 18.62 10.69 -19.14
C ALA A 18 17.14 10.80 -18.72
N ARG A 19 16.50 9.71 -18.24
CA ARG A 19 15.14 9.75 -17.66
C ARG A 19 15.06 10.58 -16.39
N LEU A 20 16.01 10.42 -15.46
CA LEU A 20 16.08 11.21 -14.24
C LEU A 20 16.29 12.70 -14.55
N PHE A 21 17.18 13.00 -15.51
CA PHE A 21 17.51 14.35 -15.93
C PHE A 21 16.33 15.05 -16.61
N LEU A 22 15.63 14.33 -17.51
CA LEU A 22 14.38 14.79 -18.11
C LEU A 22 13.30 15.03 -17.04
N LYS A 23 13.11 14.08 -16.11
CA LYS A 23 12.11 14.22 -15.03
C LYS A 23 12.42 15.38 -14.09
N ALA A 24 13.69 15.60 -13.76
CA ALA A 24 14.12 16.63 -12.81
C ALA A 24 13.99 18.05 -13.39
N HIS A 25 14.32 18.24 -14.67
CA HIS A 25 14.51 19.58 -15.23
C HIS A 25 13.52 19.94 -16.35
N LEU A 26 12.94 18.95 -17.03
CA LEU A 26 11.90 19.13 -18.06
C LEU A 26 10.58 18.47 -17.67
N GLY A 27 10.48 17.85 -16.49
CA GLY A 27 9.26 17.19 -16.03
C GLY A 27 8.11 18.17 -15.81
N TRP A 28 8.42 19.45 -15.60
CA TRP A 28 7.44 20.52 -15.50
C TRP A 28 6.76 20.78 -16.84
N LEU A 29 7.43 20.56 -17.98
CA LEU A 29 6.85 20.61 -19.34
C LEU A 29 5.80 19.51 -19.61
N ARG A 30 5.15 18.99 -18.57
CA ARG A 30 3.91 18.19 -18.52
C ARG A 30 2.77 19.01 -17.86
N GLY A 31 2.57 20.28 -18.23
CA GLY A 31 1.37 21.10 -17.94
C GLY A 31 1.04 22.13 -19.04
N TRP A 32 -0.11 22.80 -19.06
CA TRP A 32 -0.43 23.80 -20.10
C TRP A 32 -0.14 25.24 -19.63
N PRO A 33 0.17 26.18 -20.53
CA PRO A 33 0.33 27.58 -20.16
C PRO A 33 -1.04 28.19 -19.82
N VAL A 34 -1.08 29.03 -18.78
CA VAL A 34 -2.22 29.84 -18.37
C VAL A 34 -1.70 31.23 -18.07
N GLN A 35 -2.36 32.25 -18.60
CA GLN A 35 -2.09 33.63 -18.19
C GLN A 35 -2.88 33.92 -16.93
N ALA A 36 -2.19 34.31 -15.86
CA ALA A 36 -2.82 34.74 -14.61
C ALA A 36 -3.39 36.16 -14.78
N ASP A 37 -4.26 36.56 -13.84
CA ASP A 37 -4.94 37.87 -13.87
C ASP A 37 -3.95 39.05 -13.81
N ASP A 38 -2.77 38.83 -13.23
CA ASP A 38 -1.65 39.79 -13.19
C ASP A 38 -0.85 39.86 -14.50
N GLY A 39 -1.29 39.15 -15.55
CA GLY A 39 -0.62 39.04 -16.83
C GLY A 39 0.57 38.07 -16.84
N SER A 40 0.97 37.50 -15.70
CA SER A 40 2.09 36.56 -15.60
C SER A 40 1.75 35.23 -16.25
N LEU A 41 2.76 34.61 -16.88
CA LEU A 41 2.62 33.29 -17.47
C LEU A 41 2.82 32.22 -16.38
N ARG A 42 1.79 31.41 -16.14
CA ARG A 42 1.84 30.24 -15.25
C ARG A 42 1.71 28.97 -16.07
N TRP A 43 2.23 27.88 -15.52
CA TRP A 43 2.19 26.57 -16.11
C TRP A 43 1.44 25.61 -15.21
N MET A 44 0.26 25.17 -15.65
CA MET A 44 -0.62 24.31 -14.88
C MET A 44 -0.36 22.84 -15.20
N ARG A 45 0.02 22.05 -14.20
CA ARG A 45 0.29 20.63 -14.35
C ARG A 45 -0.63 19.81 -13.47
N LEU A 46 -1.26 18.78 -14.04
CA LEU A 46 -1.94 17.77 -13.25
C LEU A 46 -0.93 16.72 -12.75
N ILE A 47 -0.73 16.66 -11.45
CA ILE A 47 0.05 15.62 -10.77
C ILE A 47 -0.93 14.69 -10.08
N VAL A 48 -0.81 13.40 -10.38
CA VAL A 48 -1.41 12.37 -9.53
C VAL A 48 -0.40 12.17 -8.41
N ASN A 49 -0.75 12.63 -7.20
CA ASN A 49 0.13 12.48 -6.04
C ASN A 49 0.19 11.01 -5.59
N GLU A 50 0.95 10.73 -4.54
CA GLU A 50 1.10 9.37 -4.00
C GLU A 50 -0.19 8.80 -3.38
N ASN A 51 -1.15 9.66 -3.05
CA ASN A 51 -2.50 9.29 -2.62
C ASN A 51 -3.45 9.08 -3.82
N ASP A 52 -2.92 8.99 -5.05
CA ASP A 52 -3.65 9.01 -6.32
C ASP A 52 -4.59 10.21 -6.51
N GLU A 53 -4.47 11.27 -5.71
CA GLU A 53 -5.27 12.47 -5.88
C GLU A 53 -4.74 13.28 -7.06
N CYS A 54 -5.67 13.73 -7.89
CA CYS A 54 -5.38 14.61 -9.02
C CYS A 54 -5.23 16.06 -8.53
N VAL A 55 -4.00 16.49 -8.26
CA VAL A 55 -3.67 17.85 -7.83
C VAL A 55 -3.19 18.67 -9.03
N ILE A 56 -3.78 19.84 -9.26
CA ILE A 56 -3.26 20.82 -10.21
C ILE A 56 -2.19 21.63 -9.50
N THR A 57 -0.95 21.58 -9.98
CA THR A 57 0.15 22.41 -9.51
C THR A 57 0.41 23.52 -10.50
N GLU A 58 0.53 24.76 -10.03
CA GLU A 58 0.94 25.90 -10.84
C GLU A 58 2.45 26.12 -10.67
N THR A 59 3.15 26.29 -11.78
CA THR A 59 4.57 26.68 -11.79
C THR A 59 4.69 28.02 -12.50
N PRO A 60 5.20 29.08 -11.87
CA PRO A 60 5.49 30.34 -12.54
C PRO A 60 6.48 30.09 -13.70
N VAL A 61 6.16 30.59 -14.89
CA VAL A 61 7.09 30.53 -16.03
C VAL A 61 7.87 31.83 -16.05
N ASP A 62 9.14 31.76 -15.70
CA ASP A 62 10.06 32.88 -15.73
C ASP A 62 11.28 32.61 -16.63
N SER A 63 12.12 33.63 -16.82
CA SER A 63 13.34 33.53 -17.61
C SER A 63 14.32 32.46 -17.10
N VAL A 64 14.35 32.20 -15.79
CA VAL A 64 15.26 31.24 -15.16
C VAL A 64 14.84 29.82 -15.53
N LEU A 65 13.55 29.52 -15.38
CA LEU A 65 12.96 28.22 -15.72
C LEU A 65 13.09 27.92 -17.22
N LEU A 66 12.83 28.91 -18.08
CA LEU A 66 12.97 28.76 -19.54
C LEU A 66 14.43 28.52 -19.96
N ARG A 67 15.38 29.29 -19.39
CA ARG A 67 16.82 29.09 -19.65
C ARG A 67 17.30 27.73 -19.15
N GLN A 68 16.82 27.29 -17.97
CA GLN A 68 17.13 25.97 -17.44
C GLN A 68 16.61 24.86 -18.34
N ALA A 69 15.38 24.99 -18.86
CA ALA A 69 14.81 24.02 -19.79
C ALA A 69 15.59 23.95 -21.11
N GLU A 70 15.96 25.10 -21.69
CA GLU A 70 16.78 25.16 -22.91
C GLU A 70 18.16 24.54 -22.72
N THR A 71 18.83 24.86 -21.61
CA THR A 71 20.13 24.29 -21.25
C THR A 71 20.04 22.78 -21.06
N THR A 72 18.98 22.32 -20.40
CA THR A 72 18.74 20.90 -20.14
C THR A 72 18.46 20.16 -21.44
N LEU A 73 17.62 20.71 -22.32
CA LEU A 73 17.33 20.12 -23.63
C LEU A 73 18.60 20.00 -24.47
N SER A 74 19.39 21.08 -24.56
CA SER A 74 20.68 21.09 -25.27
C SER A 74 21.63 20.04 -24.72
N ARG A 75 21.68 19.88 -23.38
CA ARG A 75 22.50 18.87 -22.72
C ARG A 75 22.00 17.44 -22.98
N LEU A 76 20.69 17.20 -22.94
CA LEU A 76 20.11 15.89 -23.26
C LEU A 76 20.42 15.49 -24.71
N VAL A 77 20.25 16.41 -25.66
CA VAL A 77 20.56 16.18 -27.08
C VAL A 77 22.04 15.90 -27.28
N LYS A 78 22.93 16.64 -26.59
CA LYS A 78 24.38 16.48 -26.70
C LYS A 78 24.91 15.22 -26.01
N GLU A 79 24.48 14.94 -24.77
CA GLU A 79 25.04 13.87 -23.93
C GLU A 79 24.33 12.52 -24.11
N HIS A 80 23.08 12.52 -24.59
CA HIS A 80 22.21 11.33 -24.66
C HIS A 80 21.41 11.19 -25.98
N PRO A 81 21.99 11.44 -27.18
CA PRO A 81 21.25 11.45 -28.44
C PRO A 81 20.57 10.11 -28.77
N GLU A 82 21.23 8.98 -28.50
CA GLU A 82 20.71 7.63 -28.78
C GLU A 82 19.58 7.20 -27.82
N GLN A 83 19.54 7.79 -26.63
CA GLN A 83 18.57 7.42 -25.60
C GLN A 83 17.28 8.21 -25.74
N ILE A 84 17.29 9.36 -26.43
CA ILE A 84 16.11 10.19 -26.66
C ILE A 84 14.99 9.40 -27.35
N PRO A 85 15.20 8.69 -28.48
CA PRO A 85 14.14 7.89 -29.10
C PRO A 85 13.57 6.82 -28.16
N ALA A 86 14.41 6.18 -27.35
CA ALA A 86 13.97 5.16 -26.40
C ALA A 86 13.22 5.74 -25.17
N ILE A 87 13.39 7.03 -24.88
CA ILE A 87 12.70 7.75 -23.79
C ILE A 87 11.42 8.40 -24.30
N SER A 88 11.44 8.92 -25.53
CA SER A 88 10.29 9.52 -26.23
C SER A 88 9.39 8.49 -26.94
N LYS A 89 9.65 7.19 -26.75
CA LYS A 89 8.93 6.07 -27.38
C LYS A 89 8.87 6.17 -28.92
N GLY A 90 9.98 6.51 -29.55
CA GLY A 90 10.15 6.50 -31.01
C GLY A 90 9.91 7.83 -31.70
N ALA A 91 9.56 8.91 -30.98
CA ALA A 91 9.44 10.25 -31.55
C ALA A 91 10.84 10.81 -31.86
N LYS A 92 11.29 10.64 -33.10
CA LYS A 92 12.59 11.11 -33.61
C LYS A 92 12.74 12.64 -33.58
N ASP A 93 11.63 13.36 -33.66
CA ASP A 93 11.54 14.82 -33.70
C ASP A 93 11.22 15.45 -32.33
N TRP A 94 11.34 14.68 -31.24
CA TRP A 94 11.09 15.16 -29.88
C TRP A 94 11.97 16.36 -29.48
N PRO A 95 13.28 16.42 -29.81
CA PRO A 95 14.11 17.58 -29.50
C PRO A 95 13.63 18.87 -30.16
N GLU A 96 13.33 18.82 -31.45
CA GLU A 96 12.90 19.96 -32.26
C GLU A 96 11.55 20.48 -31.76
N ARG A 97 10.62 19.57 -31.45
CA ARG A 97 9.32 19.88 -30.86
C ARG A 97 9.45 20.54 -29.49
N THR A 98 10.29 19.99 -28.62
CA THR A 98 10.53 20.54 -27.28
C THR A 98 11.20 21.92 -27.35
N LYS A 99 12.11 22.12 -28.31
CA LYS A 99 12.74 23.42 -28.57
C LYS A 99 11.71 24.45 -29.03
N ALA A 100 10.88 24.12 -30.02
CA ALA A 100 9.81 25.01 -30.49
C ALA A 100 8.85 25.40 -29.35
N MET A 101 8.55 24.45 -28.46
CA MET A 101 7.73 24.73 -27.28
C MET A 101 8.39 25.72 -26.31
N ILE A 102 9.69 25.58 -26.05
CA ILE A 102 10.43 26.52 -25.18
C ILE A 102 10.45 27.92 -25.82
N GLU A 103 10.63 28.04 -27.14
CA GLU A 103 10.60 29.33 -27.84
C GLU A 103 9.22 30.01 -27.77
N ALA A 104 8.14 29.28 -28.06
CA ALA A 104 6.79 29.83 -27.92
C ALA A 104 6.49 30.27 -26.48
N LEU A 105 7.02 29.58 -25.47
CA LEU A 105 6.89 30.02 -24.08
C LEU A 105 7.72 31.25 -23.75
N LYS A 106 8.89 31.44 -24.37
CA LYS A 106 9.66 32.69 -24.26
C LYS A 106 8.89 33.85 -24.89
N ASP A 107 8.28 33.64 -26.05
CA ASP A 107 7.49 34.68 -26.71
C ASP A 107 6.22 35.01 -25.91
N ALA A 108 5.58 34.01 -25.29
CA ALA A 108 4.46 34.21 -24.37
C ALA A 108 4.88 34.99 -23.12
N TRP A 109 6.00 34.60 -22.52
CA TRP A 109 6.52 35.23 -21.31
C TRP A 109 6.96 36.67 -21.55
N THR A 110 7.51 36.98 -22.73
CA THR A 110 7.86 38.35 -23.14
C THR A 110 6.67 39.18 -23.62
N GLY A 111 5.46 38.60 -23.66
CA GLY A 111 4.25 39.28 -24.10
C GLY A 111 4.17 39.52 -25.61
N LYS A 112 5.08 38.94 -26.42
CA LYS A 112 5.02 39.04 -27.89
C LYS A 112 3.80 38.31 -28.44
N ILE A 113 3.42 37.21 -27.80
CA ILE A 113 2.22 36.44 -28.10
C ILE A 113 1.45 36.20 -26.80
N THR A 114 0.14 36.04 -26.88
CA THR A 114 -0.66 35.65 -25.71
C THR A 114 -0.38 34.19 -25.33
N ALA A 115 -0.68 33.78 -24.09
CA ALA A 115 -0.56 32.37 -23.69
C ALA A 115 -1.37 31.43 -24.61
N SER A 116 -2.53 31.91 -25.10
CA SER A 116 -3.36 31.20 -26.07
C SER A 116 -2.73 31.14 -27.47
N ALA A 117 -2.05 32.21 -27.92
CA ALA A 117 -1.36 32.21 -29.20
C ALA A 117 -0.11 31.31 -29.17
N ALA A 118 0.62 31.31 -28.06
CA ALA A 118 1.71 30.36 -27.82
C ALA A 118 1.22 28.92 -27.85
N LEU A 119 0.07 28.64 -27.25
CA LEU A 119 -0.58 27.33 -27.34
C LEU A 119 -0.85 26.96 -28.80
N GLY A 120 -1.41 27.87 -29.59
CA GLY A 120 -1.67 27.65 -31.02
C GLY A 120 -0.42 27.37 -31.86
N GLU A 121 0.67 28.10 -31.65
CA GLU A 121 1.95 27.86 -32.36
C GLU A 121 2.59 26.52 -31.97
N ILE A 122 2.56 26.19 -30.67
CA ILE A 122 3.04 24.90 -30.16
C ILE A 122 2.22 23.77 -30.76
N VAL A 123 0.90 23.82 -30.70
CA VAL A 123 0.01 22.79 -31.27
C VAL A 123 0.25 22.65 -32.79
N SER A 124 0.40 23.76 -33.49
CA SER A 124 0.64 23.80 -34.95
C SER A 124 1.97 23.16 -35.35
N ALA A 125 3.03 23.37 -34.58
CA ALA A 125 4.34 22.77 -34.84
C ALA A 125 4.35 21.23 -34.63
N TRP A 126 3.48 20.71 -33.76
CA TRP A 126 3.48 19.31 -33.32
C TRP A 126 2.53 18.40 -34.11
N LEU A 127 1.45 18.95 -34.65
CA LEU A 127 0.36 18.16 -35.25
C LEU A 127 0.38 18.14 -36.78
N ARG A 128 1.52 18.26 -37.48
CA ARG A 128 1.53 18.28 -38.96
C ARG A 128 0.78 17.09 -39.63
N ARG A 129 0.67 15.93 -38.98
CA ARG A 129 -0.19 14.80 -39.44
C ARG A 129 -1.67 14.89 -39.02
N GLU A 130 -1.96 15.47 -37.85
CA GLU A 130 -3.31 15.61 -37.28
C GLU A 130 -3.93 17.01 -37.49
N GLN A 131 -3.22 17.89 -38.21
CA GLN A 131 -3.59 19.28 -38.45
C GLN A 131 -4.96 19.37 -39.14
N ALA A 132 -5.29 18.40 -40.00
CA ALA A 132 -6.59 18.35 -40.65
C ALA A 132 -7.73 18.14 -39.64
N LEU A 133 -7.54 17.25 -38.66
CA LEU A 133 -8.52 16.93 -37.63
C LEU A 133 -8.66 18.09 -36.63
N MET A 134 -7.55 18.68 -36.18
CA MET A 134 -7.62 19.85 -35.28
C MET A 134 -8.17 21.09 -35.99
N LYS A 135 -7.82 21.35 -37.25
CA LYS A 135 -8.46 22.43 -38.05
C LYS A 135 -9.93 22.16 -38.29
N ARG A 136 -10.35 20.90 -38.36
CA ARG A 136 -11.75 20.52 -38.44
C ARG A 136 -12.46 20.77 -37.10
N MET A 137 -11.92 20.33 -35.97
CA MET A 137 -12.45 20.60 -34.63
C MET A 137 -12.51 22.10 -34.30
N ALA A 138 -11.49 22.88 -34.68
CA ALA A 138 -11.46 24.33 -34.52
C ALA A 138 -12.58 25.03 -35.33
N ARG A 139 -12.90 24.51 -36.52
CA ARG A 139 -13.99 25.01 -37.37
C ARG A 139 -15.36 24.56 -36.87
N GLU A 140 -15.51 23.29 -36.51
CA GLU A 140 -16.79 22.69 -36.11
C GLU A 140 -17.20 23.09 -34.69
N HIS A 141 -16.24 23.33 -33.79
CA HIS A 141 -16.47 23.57 -32.36
C HIS A 141 -15.54 24.65 -31.75
N PRO A 142 -15.56 25.90 -32.24
CA PRO A 142 -14.60 26.94 -31.85
C PRO A 142 -14.60 27.27 -30.35
N SER A 143 -15.74 27.20 -29.67
CA SER A 143 -15.84 27.49 -28.22
C SER A 143 -15.32 26.36 -27.31
N GLN A 144 -15.07 25.18 -27.88
CA GLN A 144 -14.66 23.96 -27.16
C GLN A 144 -13.26 23.50 -27.59
N PHE A 145 -12.69 24.15 -28.61
CA PHE A 145 -11.38 23.83 -29.17
C PHE A 145 -10.26 23.84 -28.13
N TRP A 146 -10.32 24.75 -27.16
CA TRP A 146 -9.36 24.84 -26.06
C TRP A 146 -9.28 23.55 -25.21
N ILE A 147 -10.33 22.74 -25.16
CA ILE A 147 -10.33 21.43 -24.47
C ILE A 147 -9.51 20.42 -25.26
N ALA A 148 -9.68 20.40 -26.60
CA ALA A 148 -8.88 19.55 -27.48
C ALA A 148 -7.39 19.94 -27.42
N GLU A 149 -7.09 21.24 -27.35
CA GLU A 149 -5.73 21.73 -27.14
C GLU A 149 -5.16 21.25 -25.80
N LEU A 150 -5.92 21.38 -24.70
CA LEU A 150 -5.49 20.93 -23.37
C LEU A 150 -5.23 19.41 -23.28
N LEU A 151 -6.04 18.61 -23.97
CA LEU A 151 -5.92 17.15 -23.97
C LEU A 151 -4.84 16.62 -24.92
N ALA A 152 -4.65 17.26 -26.07
CA ALA A 152 -3.48 17.02 -26.92
C ALA A 152 -2.20 17.29 -26.12
N TRP A 153 -2.23 18.36 -25.34
CA TRP A 153 -1.08 18.85 -24.58
C TRP A 153 -0.60 17.84 -23.51
N ARG A 154 -1.53 17.17 -22.81
CA ARG A 154 -1.19 16.10 -21.85
C ARG A 154 -0.47 14.91 -22.48
N ASN A 155 -0.87 14.54 -23.69
CA ASN A 155 -0.43 13.31 -24.35
C ASN A 155 0.82 13.50 -25.22
N ASN A 156 1.39 14.70 -25.20
CA ASN A 156 2.55 15.16 -25.98
C ASN A 156 3.84 14.33 -25.86
N LEU A 157 3.95 13.36 -24.95
CA LEU A 157 5.15 12.52 -24.84
C LEU A 157 5.03 11.16 -25.52
N THR A 158 3.92 10.86 -26.18
CA THR A 158 3.68 9.58 -26.84
C THR A 158 2.81 9.74 -28.07
N ALA A 159 3.42 9.87 -29.25
CA ALA A 159 2.72 10.02 -30.53
C ALA A 159 1.63 8.95 -30.76
N ASN A 160 1.86 7.70 -30.32
CA ASN A 160 0.91 6.59 -30.44
C ASN A 160 -0.38 6.74 -29.62
N ARG A 161 -0.46 7.70 -28.69
CA ARG A 161 -1.69 7.92 -27.90
C ARG A 161 -2.68 8.85 -28.59
N MET A 162 -2.17 9.81 -29.34
CA MET A 162 -3.01 10.75 -30.08
C MET A 162 -3.80 10.07 -31.19
N THR A 163 -3.29 8.97 -31.76
CA THR A 163 -4.02 8.19 -32.79
C THR A 163 -5.30 7.54 -32.27
N VAL A 164 -5.38 7.26 -30.97
CA VAL A 164 -6.59 6.70 -30.32
C VAL A 164 -7.46 7.81 -29.75
N LEU A 165 -6.83 8.80 -29.10
CA LEU A 165 -7.55 9.85 -28.40
C LEU A 165 -8.18 10.88 -29.34
N ALA A 166 -7.55 11.21 -30.46
CA ALA A 166 -8.03 12.27 -31.34
C ALA A 166 -9.35 11.92 -32.05
N PRO A 167 -9.55 10.70 -32.60
CA PRO A 167 -10.85 10.26 -33.09
C PRO A 167 -11.92 10.28 -31.98
N TRP A 168 -11.62 9.72 -30.80
CA TRP A 168 -12.55 9.71 -29.67
C TRP A 168 -12.96 11.12 -29.26
N LEU A 169 -12.01 12.05 -29.17
CA LEU A 169 -12.31 13.45 -28.85
C LEU A 169 -13.13 14.13 -29.92
N ALA A 170 -12.86 13.88 -31.20
CA ALA A 170 -13.65 14.44 -32.29
C ALA A 170 -15.12 14.00 -32.18
N ASP A 171 -15.36 12.73 -31.85
CA ASP A 171 -16.71 12.17 -31.71
C ASP A 171 -17.43 12.64 -30.44
N ASN A 172 -16.68 13.04 -29.41
CA ASN A 172 -17.22 13.32 -28.08
C ASN A 172 -17.09 14.79 -27.62
N LEU A 173 -16.50 15.68 -28.43
CA LEU A 173 -16.13 17.04 -28.01
C LEU A 173 -17.30 17.86 -27.47
N LYS A 174 -18.48 17.72 -28.07
CA LYS A 174 -19.71 18.41 -27.64
C LYS A 174 -20.11 18.00 -26.22
N ALA A 175 -20.03 16.71 -25.91
CA ALA A 175 -20.36 16.16 -24.59
C ALA A 175 -19.29 16.56 -23.55
N VAL A 176 -18.01 16.55 -23.92
CA VAL A 176 -16.93 17.07 -23.05
C VAL A 176 -17.15 18.56 -22.76
N GLY A 177 -17.52 19.35 -23.77
CA GLY A 177 -17.85 20.75 -23.60
C GLY A 177 -19.03 20.98 -22.66
N ALA A 178 -20.07 20.15 -22.73
CA ALA A 178 -21.21 20.20 -21.82
C ALA A 178 -20.81 19.83 -20.38
N MET A 179 -20.10 18.72 -20.20
CA MET A 179 -19.56 18.31 -18.90
C MET A 179 -18.72 19.42 -18.27
N VAL A 180 -17.81 20.04 -19.02
CA VAL A 180 -16.95 21.12 -18.51
C VAL A 180 -17.75 22.34 -18.09
N ARG A 181 -18.81 22.69 -18.83
CA ARG A 181 -19.72 23.78 -18.44
C ARG A 181 -20.46 23.46 -17.14
N HIS A 182 -20.94 22.24 -16.98
CA HIS A 182 -21.72 21.84 -15.80
C HIS A 182 -20.86 21.65 -14.54
N ALA A 183 -19.68 21.06 -14.67
CA ALA A 183 -18.75 20.84 -13.55
C ALA A 183 -18.07 22.13 -13.05
N GLY A 184 -18.13 23.22 -13.82
CA GLY A 184 -17.27 24.39 -13.67
C GLY A 184 -15.86 24.13 -14.24
N LYS A 185 -15.18 25.21 -14.66
CA LYS A 185 -13.94 25.15 -15.45
C LYS A 185 -12.86 24.23 -14.84
N GLU A 186 -12.60 24.34 -13.53
CA GLU A 186 -11.54 23.57 -12.87
C GLU A 186 -11.87 22.06 -12.76
N ASN A 187 -13.06 21.70 -12.26
CA ASN A 187 -13.46 20.29 -12.12
C ASN A 187 -13.74 19.65 -13.47
N GLY A 188 -14.29 20.41 -14.42
CA GLY A 188 -14.47 19.99 -15.81
C GLY A 188 -13.16 19.59 -16.45
N ILE A 189 -12.09 20.38 -16.25
CA ILE A 189 -10.75 20.03 -16.74
C ILE A 189 -10.23 18.76 -16.07
N LYS A 190 -10.38 18.61 -14.74
CA LYS A 190 -9.97 17.38 -14.03
C LYS A 190 -10.68 16.13 -14.56
N LEU A 191 -11.99 16.22 -14.79
CA LEU A 191 -12.81 15.13 -15.33
C LEU A 191 -12.45 14.79 -16.78
N ALA A 192 -12.31 15.81 -17.65
CA ALA A 192 -11.86 15.60 -19.03
C ALA A 192 -10.49 14.90 -19.07
N ILE A 193 -9.58 15.31 -18.19
CA ILE A 193 -8.29 14.67 -18.05
C ILE A 193 -8.45 13.21 -17.56
N LEU A 194 -9.28 12.92 -16.56
CA LEU A 194 -9.51 11.53 -16.12
C LEU A 194 -10.08 10.64 -17.22
N LEU A 195 -11.06 11.12 -17.98
CA LEU A 195 -11.63 10.40 -19.11
C LEU A 195 -10.58 10.06 -20.18
N THR A 196 -9.66 10.97 -20.47
CA THR A 196 -8.54 10.64 -21.38
C THR A 196 -7.57 9.61 -20.85
N VAL A 197 -7.44 9.43 -19.51
CA VAL A 197 -6.68 8.30 -18.96
C VAL A 197 -7.35 6.99 -19.30
N LEU A 198 -8.68 6.94 -19.19
CA LEU A 198 -9.46 5.73 -19.46
C LEU A 198 -9.34 5.35 -20.94
N VAL A 199 -9.51 6.31 -21.85
CA VAL A 199 -9.30 6.10 -23.29
C VAL A 199 -7.87 5.60 -23.56
N ASP A 200 -6.86 6.20 -22.93
CA ASP A 200 -5.44 5.79 -23.03
C ASP A 200 -5.18 4.35 -22.56
N THR A 201 -6.02 3.80 -21.68
CA THR A 201 -5.89 2.44 -21.14
C THR A 201 -6.71 1.40 -21.90
N GLY A 202 -7.31 1.77 -23.04
CA GLY A 202 -8.15 0.87 -23.86
C GLY A 202 -9.65 0.92 -23.50
N GLU A 203 -10.07 1.80 -22.60
CA GLU A 203 -11.42 1.87 -22.04
C GLU A 203 -12.25 3.00 -22.67
N ALA A 204 -12.22 3.12 -23.99
CA ALA A 204 -12.88 4.21 -24.72
C ALA A 204 -14.41 4.20 -24.56
N GLU A 205 -15.02 3.01 -24.48
CA GLU A 205 -16.46 2.81 -24.27
C GLU A 205 -16.88 3.23 -22.86
N SER A 206 -16.15 2.79 -21.83
CA SER A 206 -16.36 3.21 -20.44
C SER A 206 -16.22 4.73 -20.28
N ALA A 207 -15.24 5.34 -20.97
CA ALA A 207 -15.09 6.79 -20.98
C ALA A 207 -16.27 7.51 -21.66
N ALA A 208 -16.79 6.96 -22.76
CA ALA A 208 -17.96 7.51 -23.44
C ALA A 208 -19.23 7.42 -22.57
N TYR A 209 -19.42 6.30 -21.86
CA TYR A 209 -20.52 6.10 -20.92
C TYR A 209 -20.52 7.16 -19.80
N TRP A 210 -19.39 7.33 -19.12
CA TRP A 210 -19.27 8.35 -18.06
C TRP A 210 -19.46 9.76 -18.61
N LEU A 211 -18.94 10.02 -19.81
CA LEU A 211 -19.07 11.31 -20.44
C LEU A 211 -20.53 11.64 -20.77
N ASP A 212 -21.31 10.67 -21.26
CA ASP A 212 -22.73 10.85 -21.54
C ASP A 212 -23.48 11.28 -20.28
N ILE A 213 -23.30 10.54 -19.18
CA ILE A 213 -23.90 10.87 -17.87
C ILE A 213 -23.50 12.27 -17.40
N LEU A 214 -22.21 12.60 -17.43
CA LEU A 214 -21.69 13.87 -16.92
C LEU A 214 -22.00 15.07 -17.84
N SER A 215 -22.39 14.83 -19.09
CA SER A 215 -22.75 15.89 -20.04
C SER A 215 -24.18 16.42 -19.84
N HIS A 216 -25.03 15.70 -19.11
CA HIS A 216 -26.42 16.09 -18.87
C HIS A 216 -26.56 17.02 -17.67
N ALA A 217 -27.16 18.20 -17.85
CA ALA A 217 -27.38 19.20 -16.79
C ALA A 217 -28.10 18.64 -15.56
N LYS A 218 -29.09 17.74 -15.77
CA LYS A 218 -29.88 17.12 -14.70
C LYS A 218 -29.07 16.19 -13.80
N SER A 219 -28.00 15.58 -14.31
CA SER A 219 -27.07 14.78 -13.52
C SER A 219 -26.43 15.60 -12.41
N TRP A 220 -26.23 16.90 -12.63
CA TRP A 220 -25.63 17.83 -11.64
C TRP A 220 -26.65 18.44 -10.66
N HIS A 221 -27.94 18.11 -10.82
CA HIS A 221 -29.04 18.58 -9.97
C HIS A 221 -29.74 17.44 -9.22
N THR A 222 -29.34 16.18 -9.44
CA THR A 222 -29.83 15.02 -8.70
C THR A 222 -29.11 14.92 -7.35
N PRO A 223 -29.74 14.38 -6.28
CA PRO A 223 -29.12 14.23 -4.95
C PRO A 223 -27.82 13.41 -4.93
N LEU A 224 -27.47 12.75 -6.03
CA LEU A 224 -26.23 11.97 -6.24
C LEU A 224 -25.00 12.82 -6.58
N LEU A 225 -25.16 14.08 -7.00
CA LEU A 225 -24.05 14.90 -7.53
C LEU A 225 -24.23 16.40 -7.21
N ASN A 226 -24.27 16.75 -5.92
CA ASN A 226 -24.33 18.15 -5.51
C ASN A 226 -22.94 18.84 -5.53
N ALA A 227 -22.89 20.07 -6.02
CA ALA A 227 -21.82 20.57 -6.91
C ALA A 227 -20.40 20.80 -6.34
N ARG A 228 -20.10 20.57 -5.04
CA ARG A 228 -18.74 20.84 -4.49
C ARG A 228 -18.10 19.70 -3.69
N ALA A 229 -18.83 19.02 -2.81
CA ALA A 229 -18.26 17.94 -2.00
C ALA A 229 -18.15 16.62 -2.79
N GLU A 230 -19.07 16.37 -3.73
CA GLU A 230 -19.24 15.06 -4.38
C GLU A 230 -18.56 14.96 -5.76
N CYS A 231 -18.15 16.09 -6.37
CA CYS A 231 -17.15 16.08 -7.46
C CYS A 231 -15.87 15.33 -7.04
N ARG A 232 -15.49 15.48 -5.77
CA ARG A 232 -14.38 14.73 -5.16
C ARG A 232 -14.69 13.24 -5.12
N GLU A 233 -15.94 12.86 -4.86
CA GLU A 233 -16.36 11.45 -4.80
C GLU A 233 -16.38 10.79 -6.19
N VAL A 234 -16.85 11.47 -7.24
CA VAL A 234 -16.71 10.96 -8.63
C VAL A 234 -15.24 10.84 -9.03
N ILE A 235 -14.41 11.83 -8.68
CA ILE A 235 -12.95 11.75 -8.87
C ILE A 235 -12.38 10.57 -8.08
N ASN A 236 -12.82 10.33 -6.85
CA ASN A 236 -12.39 9.21 -6.02
C ASN A 236 -12.84 7.87 -6.60
N GLN A 237 -14.06 7.77 -7.15
CA GLN A 237 -14.59 6.57 -7.78
C GLN A 237 -13.84 6.24 -9.08
N LEU A 238 -13.61 7.22 -9.95
CA LEU A 238 -12.79 7.06 -11.16
C LEU A 238 -11.33 6.73 -10.80
N THR A 239 -10.81 7.30 -9.72
CA THR A 239 -9.46 7.01 -9.21
C THR A 239 -9.38 5.62 -8.58
N SER A 240 -10.41 5.20 -7.85
CA SER A 240 -10.55 3.88 -7.23
C SER A 240 -10.71 2.80 -8.29
N ALA A 241 -11.52 3.03 -9.32
CA ALA A 241 -11.57 2.21 -10.51
C ALA A 241 -10.16 2.09 -11.11
N ARG A 242 -9.46 3.20 -11.37
CA ARG A 242 -8.07 3.15 -11.85
C ARG A 242 -7.11 2.36 -10.94
N ARG A 243 -7.27 2.40 -9.60
CA ARG A 243 -6.49 1.60 -8.63
C ARG A 243 -6.79 0.11 -8.75
N GLN A 244 -8.07 -0.24 -8.72
CA GLN A 244 -8.50 -1.63 -8.89
C GLN A 244 -7.98 -2.20 -10.21
N TRP A 245 -7.93 -1.38 -11.26
CA TRP A 245 -7.46 -1.78 -12.58
C TRP A 245 -5.94 -1.89 -12.72
N LYS A 246 -5.15 -0.98 -12.11
CA LYS A 246 -3.68 -1.15 -12.02
C LYS A 246 -3.28 -2.43 -11.26
N GLY A 247 -4.08 -2.83 -10.28
CA GLY A 247 -3.92 -4.12 -9.60
C GLY A 247 -4.34 -5.33 -10.44
N ARG A 248 -5.20 -5.12 -11.45
CA ARG A 248 -5.83 -6.15 -12.29
C ARG A 248 -5.20 -6.34 -13.67
N LEU A 249 -4.14 -5.61 -14.03
CA LEU A 249 -3.29 -5.86 -15.23
C LEU A 249 -2.55 -7.21 -15.22
N ARG A 250 -3.06 -8.20 -14.47
CA ARG A 250 -2.59 -9.59 -14.39
C ARG A 250 -3.74 -10.60 -14.56
N TRP A 251 -4.95 -10.19 -14.95
CA TRP A 251 -6.11 -11.09 -15.04
C TRP A 251 -7.10 -10.68 -16.15
N ASP A 252 -7.32 -11.55 -17.14
CA ASP A 252 -7.99 -11.27 -18.43
C ASP A 252 -9.49 -11.60 -18.50
N GLY A 253 -10.31 -11.34 -17.47
CA GLY A 253 -11.64 -11.97 -17.39
C GLY A 253 -12.86 -11.20 -16.87
N TRP A 254 -12.94 -9.86 -16.92
CA TRP A 254 -14.07 -9.13 -16.31
C TRP A 254 -14.93 -8.30 -17.28
N LYS A 255 -16.27 -8.36 -17.11
CA LYS A 255 -17.28 -7.48 -17.71
C LYS A 255 -18.17 -6.83 -16.62
N PRO A 256 -18.67 -5.59 -16.78
CA PRO A 256 -19.36 -4.85 -15.73
C PRO A 256 -20.90 -4.91 -15.88
N ASP A 257 -21.56 -5.83 -15.17
CA ASP A 257 -23.02 -5.84 -14.99
C ASP A 257 -23.39 -6.19 -13.54
N CYS A 258 -23.22 -5.26 -12.59
CA CYS A 258 -23.83 -5.39 -11.26
C CYS A 258 -23.72 -4.10 -10.41
N HIS A 259 -24.82 -3.37 -10.25
CA HIS A 259 -25.05 -2.50 -9.08
C HIS A 259 -26.48 -2.71 -8.58
N THR A 260 -26.60 -3.34 -7.41
CA THR A 260 -27.86 -3.55 -6.67
C THR A 260 -28.03 -2.47 -5.60
N THR A 261 -28.98 -1.55 -5.82
CA THR A 261 -29.55 -0.68 -4.77
C THR A 261 -31.02 -0.43 -5.07
N VAL A 262 -31.87 -0.40 -4.04
CA VAL A 262 -33.34 -0.18 -4.08
C VAL A 262 -33.75 1.06 -4.90
N ALA A 263 -32.87 2.07 -4.98
CA ALA A 263 -33.06 3.23 -5.85
C ALA A 263 -33.17 2.86 -7.34
N ALA A 264 -32.35 1.93 -7.84
CA ALA A 264 -32.37 1.50 -9.24
C ALA A 264 -33.63 0.67 -9.59
N TYR A 265 -34.22 -0.01 -8.60
CA TYR A 265 -35.49 -0.72 -8.78
C TYR A 265 -36.67 0.25 -8.92
N LEU A 266 -36.71 1.30 -8.09
CA LEU A 266 -37.72 2.36 -8.18
C LEU A 266 -37.57 3.18 -9.46
N GLU A 267 -36.33 3.43 -9.91
CA GLU A 267 -36.05 4.11 -11.18
C GLU A 267 -36.53 3.29 -12.39
N ARG A 268 -36.33 1.96 -12.38
CA ARG A 268 -36.84 1.05 -13.42
C ARG A 268 -38.36 0.99 -13.47
N LEU A 269 -39.01 1.03 -12.31
CA LEU A 269 -40.48 1.05 -12.20
C LEU A 269 -41.06 2.36 -12.77
N LEU A 270 -40.36 3.49 -12.57
CA LEU A 270 -40.74 4.80 -13.11
C LEU A 270 -40.54 4.92 -14.63
N TRP A 271 -39.55 4.22 -15.19
CA TRP A 271 -39.24 4.26 -16.63
C TRP A 271 -40.18 3.44 -17.51
N ASN A 272 -40.88 2.44 -16.94
CA ASN A 272 -41.78 1.55 -17.70
C ASN A 272 -43.24 2.05 -17.80
N LEU A 273 -43.56 3.25 -17.29
CA LEU A 273 -44.90 3.83 -17.41
C LEU A 273 -45.10 4.47 -18.82
N PRO A 274 -46.20 4.15 -19.54
CA PRO A 274 -46.48 4.75 -20.84
C PRO A 274 -46.69 6.28 -20.78
N ASP A 275 -46.22 7.00 -21.80
CA ASP A 275 -46.04 8.47 -21.83
C ASP A 275 -47.29 9.32 -21.53
N ARG A 276 -48.51 8.79 -21.66
CA ARG A 276 -49.75 9.53 -21.38
C ARG A 276 -50.24 9.47 -19.92
N LYS A 277 -49.51 8.77 -19.03
CA LYS A 277 -49.89 8.61 -17.60
C LYS A 277 -48.85 9.19 -16.63
N LYS A 278 -47.88 9.94 -17.11
CA LYS A 278 -46.90 10.64 -16.27
C LYS A 278 -47.49 11.95 -15.77
N ASP A 279 -48.33 11.90 -14.74
CA ASP A 279 -48.56 13.10 -13.92
C ASP A 279 -47.30 13.35 -13.10
N PHE A 280 -46.35 14.04 -13.75
CA PHE A 280 -45.06 14.36 -13.18
C PHE A 280 -45.18 15.31 -11.98
N GLU A 281 -46.24 16.14 -11.91
CA GLU A 281 -46.46 17.05 -10.78
C GLU A 281 -46.96 16.29 -9.57
N GLY A 282 -47.92 15.37 -9.70
CA GLY A 282 -48.38 14.52 -8.59
C GLY A 282 -47.29 13.62 -8.03
N LEU A 283 -46.42 13.06 -8.88
CA LEU A 283 -45.33 12.16 -8.47
C LEU A 283 -44.10 12.92 -7.95
N THR A 284 -43.79 14.10 -8.50
CA THR A 284 -42.77 14.99 -7.94
C THR A 284 -43.26 15.54 -6.60
N LEU A 285 -44.54 15.84 -6.45
CA LEU A 285 -45.11 16.24 -5.16
C LEU A 285 -45.01 15.08 -4.16
N LEU A 286 -45.34 13.84 -4.51
CA LEU A 286 -45.20 12.68 -3.60
C LEU A 286 -43.73 12.46 -3.13
N ALA A 287 -42.76 12.59 -4.04
CA ALA A 287 -41.34 12.50 -3.71
C ALA A 287 -40.80 13.74 -2.95
N SER A 288 -41.36 14.93 -3.21
CA SER A 288 -40.97 16.20 -2.58
C SER A 288 -41.62 16.40 -1.21
N THR A 289 -42.81 15.85 -0.97
CA THR A 289 -43.54 15.94 0.30
C THR A 289 -42.83 15.17 1.41
N LEU A 290 -41.96 14.21 1.05
CA LEU A 290 -41.15 13.48 2.03
C LEU A 290 -39.90 14.26 2.49
N PHE A 291 -39.46 15.32 1.80
CA PHE A 291 -38.15 15.93 2.10
C PHE A 291 -38.00 17.46 1.87
N ASN A 292 -39.07 18.28 1.75
CA ASN A 292 -38.93 19.73 1.51
C ASN A 292 -39.93 20.63 2.29
N ARG A 293 -39.44 21.75 2.87
CA ARG A 293 -40.17 22.73 3.73
C ARG A 293 -41.19 23.58 2.97
N GLU A 294 -40.95 23.95 1.71
CA GLU A 294 -41.86 24.84 0.95
C GLU A 294 -43.16 24.14 0.51
N ALA A 295 -43.17 22.80 0.48
CA ALA A 295 -44.35 21.99 0.25
C ALA A 295 -45.16 21.75 1.55
N VAL A 296 -44.49 21.78 2.72
CA VAL A 296 -45.13 21.61 4.04
C VAL A 296 -45.96 22.84 4.41
N ASP A 297 -45.45 24.04 4.12
CA ASP A 297 -46.18 25.29 4.38
C ASP A 297 -47.42 25.44 3.46
N LYS A 298 -47.39 24.83 2.26
CA LYS A 298 -48.57 24.70 1.37
C LYS A 298 -49.50 23.54 1.75
N ALA A 299 -48.98 22.50 2.42
CA ALA A 299 -49.75 21.35 2.85
C ALA A 299 -50.62 21.65 4.08
N GLU A 300 -50.31 22.66 4.90
CA GLU A 300 -51.15 23.04 6.04
C GLU A 300 -52.52 23.60 5.58
N ALA A 301 -52.56 24.36 4.48
CA ALA A 301 -53.81 24.85 3.90
C ALA A 301 -54.68 23.73 3.29
N ILE A 302 -54.11 22.54 3.03
CA ILE A 302 -54.74 21.45 2.26
C ILE A 302 -54.74 20.14 3.07
N GLY A 303 -54.31 20.12 4.33
CA GLY A 303 -54.05 18.88 5.10
C GLY A 303 -55.27 17.96 5.29
N LYS A 304 -56.49 18.51 5.35
CA LYS A 304 -57.73 17.73 5.35
C LYS A 304 -58.18 17.28 3.96
N LEU A 305 -57.86 18.05 2.93
CA LEU A 305 -58.20 17.74 1.54
C LEU A 305 -57.24 16.68 0.96
N LEU A 306 -55.97 16.67 1.38
CA LEU A 306 -54.94 15.76 0.85
C LEU A 306 -55.20 14.30 1.23
N TRP A 307 -55.59 14.03 2.48
CA TRP A 307 -55.92 12.66 2.92
C TRP A 307 -57.25 12.18 2.36
N THR A 308 -58.22 13.08 2.17
CA THR A 308 -59.48 12.79 1.49
C THR A 308 -59.25 12.54 -0.01
N ASN A 309 -58.40 13.33 -0.67
CA ASN A 309 -58.03 13.16 -2.08
C ASN A 309 -57.12 11.97 -2.32
N LEU A 310 -56.26 11.59 -1.36
CA LEU A 310 -55.45 10.37 -1.46
C LEU A 310 -56.33 9.13 -1.29
N ALA A 311 -57.30 9.16 -0.37
CA ALA A 311 -58.30 8.10 -0.22
C ALA A 311 -59.27 8.02 -1.42
N GLU A 312 -59.68 9.15 -2.00
CA GLU A 312 -60.49 9.24 -3.22
C GLU A 312 -59.70 8.84 -4.48
N ALA A 313 -58.42 9.22 -4.61
CA ALA A 313 -57.53 8.83 -5.70
C ALA A 313 -57.20 7.34 -5.64
N LEU A 314 -56.98 6.79 -4.44
CA LEU A 314 -56.83 5.35 -4.22
C LEU A 314 -58.14 4.61 -4.50
N LYS A 315 -59.31 5.12 -4.06
CA LYS A 315 -60.63 4.56 -4.42
C LYS A 315 -60.92 4.64 -5.94
N TRP A 316 -60.48 5.71 -6.61
CA TRP A 316 -60.64 5.91 -8.06
C TRP A 316 -59.70 5.00 -8.86
N LEU A 317 -58.44 4.86 -8.44
CA LEU A 317 -57.48 3.88 -8.98
C LEU A 317 -57.96 2.44 -8.78
N LEU A 318 -58.59 2.13 -7.65
CA LEU A 318 -59.10 0.81 -7.30
C LEU A 318 -60.52 0.51 -7.84
N GLY A 319 -61.21 1.53 -8.37
CA GLY A 319 -62.56 1.44 -8.92
C GLY A 319 -62.63 1.02 -10.39
N LYS A 320 -61.50 1.06 -11.11
CA LYS A 320 -61.41 0.59 -12.51
C LYS A 320 -60.45 -0.59 -12.61
N ASP A 321 -61.05 -1.78 -12.65
CA ASP A 321 -60.45 -3.10 -12.91
C ASP A 321 -59.57 -3.72 -11.80
N ARG A 322 -60.25 -4.33 -10.82
CA ARG A 322 -59.69 -5.41 -9.99
C ARG A 322 -59.32 -6.69 -10.76
N LYS A 323 -59.48 -6.75 -12.09
CA LYS A 323 -59.25 -7.94 -12.91
C LYS A 323 -57.80 -8.14 -13.38
N GLY A 324 -56.86 -7.28 -12.98
CA GLY A 324 -55.47 -7.33 -13.45
C GLY A 324 -54.38 -7.43 -12.38
N LEU A 325 -54.73 -7.44 -11.09
CA LEU A 325 -53.74 -7.60 -10.02
C LEU A 325 -53.53 -9.09 -9.71
N TRP A 326 -52.27 -9.49 -9.57
CA TRP A 326 -51.93 -10.85 -9.14
C TRP A 326 -52.28 -10.98 -7.64
N PRO A 327 -52.69 -12.17 -7.16
CA PRO A 327 -53.12 -12.36 -5.77
C PRO A 327 -52.10 -11.87 -4.73
N GLU A 328 -50.80 -12.00 -5.01
CA GLU A 328 -49.72 -11.57 -4.11
C GLU A 328 -49.61 -10.03 -4.03
N GLU A 329 -49.91 -9.32 -5.11
CA GLU A 329 -49.90 -7.86 -5.18
C GLU A 329 -51.09 -7.28 -4.40
N ALA A 330 -52.24 -7.96 -4.45
CA ALA A 330 -53.41 -7.62 -3.66
C ALA A 330 -53.17 -7.82 -2.14
N GLU A 331 -52.50 -8.92 -1.76
CA GLU A 331 -52.20 -9.24 -0.36
C GLU A 331 -51.17 -8.28 0.26
N ALA A 332 -50.11 -7.93 -0.48
CA ALA A 332 -49.10 -6.97 -0.01
C ALA A 332 -49.69 -5.58 0.20
N LEU A 333 -50.63 -5.18 -0.67
CA LEU A 333 -51.31 -3.89 -0.58
C LEU A 333 -52.29 -3.83 0.60
N GLU A 334 -52.99 -4.93 0.89
CA GLU A 334 -53.92 -5.05 2.01
C GLU A 334 -53.18 -4.98 3.37
N LYS A 335 -51.98 -5.57 3.45
CA LYS A 335 -51.10 -5.45 4.64
C LYS A 335 -50.59 -4.02 4.86
N CYS A 336 -50.27 -3.29 3.80
CA CYS A 336 -49.86 -1.89 3.89
C CYS A 336 -51.01 -0.98 4.35
N LEU A 337 -52.23 -1.16 3.82
CA LEU A 337 -53.41 -0.39 4.23
C LEU A 337 -53.80 -0.65 5.68
N LYS A 338 -53.71 -1.91 6.12
CA LYS A 338 -53.95 -2.30 7.51
C LYS A 338 -52.93 -1.66 8.47
N SER A 339 -51.65 -1.68 8.11
CA SER A 339 -50.57 -1.08 8.92
C SER A 339 -50.72 0.44 9.03
N ALA A 340 -51.15 1.12 7.96
CA ALA A 340 -51.40 2.55 7.98
C ALA A 340 -52.61 2.94 8.84
N HIS A 341 -53.67 2.12 8.83
CA HIS A 341 -54.85 2.31 9.66
C HIS A 341 -54.57 2.04 11.15
N GLU A 342 -53.78 1.02 11.45
CA GLU A 342 -53.31 0.71 12.81
C GLU A 342 -52.40 1.82 13.36
N LEU A 343 -51.54 2.41 12.53
CA LEU A 343 -50.68 3.55 12.91
C LEU A 343 -51.49 4.84 13.16
N HIS A 344 -52.57 5.07 12.40
CA HIS A 344 -53.48 6.20 12.60
C HIS A 344 -54.25 6.11 13.92
N ASN A 345 -54.64 4.90 14.31
CA ASN A 345 -55.48 4.66 15.49
C ASN A 345 -54.68 4.47 16.79
N SER A 346 -53.34 4.41 16.75
CA SER A 346 -52.48 4.06 17.89
C SER A 346 -51.70 5.23 18.50
N LEU A 347 -51.90 6.46 18.01
CA LEU A 347 -51.30 7.67 18.61
C LEU A 347 -52.30 8.34 19.57
N PRO A 348 -52.00 8.47 20.88
CA PRO A 348 -52.86 9.20 21.81
C PRO A 348 -52.78 10.72 21.57
N ASP A 349 -53.83 11.43 22.02
CA ASP A 349 -54.16 12.87 21.83
C ASP A 349 -53.07 13.89 22.23
N MET A 350 -51.90 13.87 21.58
CA MET A 350 -51.02 15.03 21.48
C MET A 350 -51.28 15.72 20.16
N SER A 351 -51.61 17.01 20.21
CA SER A 351 -51.79 17.78 18.98
C SER A 351 -50.46 17.83 18.22
N PHE A 352 -50.51 17.65 16.90
CA PHE A 352 -49.34 17.71 16.02
C PHE A 352 -48.52 18.99 16.22
N ARG A 353 -49.18 20.06 16.68
CA ARG A 353 -48.58 21.35 17.07
C ARG A 353 -47.63 21.23 18.26
N GLN A 354 -47.94 20.44 19.29
CA GLN A 354 -47.05 20.25 20.44
C GLN A 354 -45.78 19.49 20.08
N VAL A 355 -45.86 18.54 19.14
CA VAL A 355 -44.71 17.78 18.64
C VAL A 355 -43.89 18.62 17.67
N ALA A 356 -44.53 19.39 16.80
CA ALA A 356 -43.89 20.32 15.86
C ALA A 356 -43.18 21.48 16.58
N ASP A 357 -43.82 22.08 17.58
CA ASP A 357 -43.23 23.13 18.44
C ASP A 357 -41.99 22.59 19.17
N GLY A 358 -42.02 21.31 19.59
CA GLY A 358 -40.86 20.63 20.17
C GLY A 358 -39.69 20.46 19.20
N PHE A 359 -39.95 20.08 17.94
CA PHE A 359 -38.91 19.94 16.91
C PHE A 359 -38.41 21.28 16.35
N GLU A 360 -39.26 22.30 16.28
CA GLU A 360 -38.90 23.65 15.82
C GLU A 360 -38.07 24.41 16.87
N MET A 361 -38.35 24.20 18.17
CA MET A 361 -37.53 24.74 19.27
C MET A 361 -36.13 24.11 19.32
N ILE A 362 -35.95 22.89 18.78
CA ILE A 362 -34.65 22.19 18.66
C ILE A 362 -33.89 22.64 17.40
N ARG A 363 -34.59 22.95 16.30
CA ARG A 363 -33.96 23.32 15.02
C ARG A 363 -33.43 24.75 14.99
N ASN A 364 -34.07 25.71 15.66
CA ASN A 364 -33.71 27.12 15.58
C ASN A 364 -32.67 27.54 16.63
N GLN A 365 -31.41 27.14 16.46
CA GLN A 365 -30.27 27.82 17.10
C GLN A 365 -29.88 29.08 16.32
N THR A 366 -30.60 30.17 16.59
CA THR A 366 -30.03 31.51 16.79
C THR A 366 -31.16 32.34 17.40
N LEU A 367 -31.25 32.35 18.73
CA LEU A 367 -31.59 33.47 19.63
C LEU A 367 -31.78 32.92 21.06
N PHE A 368 -31.23 33.62 22.04
CA PHE A 368 -30.73 33.06 23.31
C PHE A 368 -31.78 32.83 24.43
N ASP A 369 -33.08 33.10 24.23
CA ASP A 369 -33.96 33.41 25.37
C ASP A 369 -35.02 32.36 25.79
N ASP A 370 -35.27 31.26 25.06
CA ASP A 370 -36.37 30.34 25.40
C ASP A 370 -35.95 29.01 26.10
N TRP A 371 -34.77 28.98 26.74
CA TRP A 371 -34.25 27.78 27.43
C TRP A 371 -35.08 27.36 28.68
N LYS A 372 -35.69 28.33 29.39
CA LYS A 372 -36.54 28.03 30.57
C LYS A 372 -37.79 27.22 30.20
N LYS A 373 -38.31 27.36 28.97
CA LYS A 373 -39.50 26.62 28.51
C LYS A 373 -39.17 25.16 28.20
N LEU A 374 -38.01 24.88 27.61
CA LEU A 374 -37.57 23.50 27.34
C LEU A 374 -37.25 22.74 28.63
N SER A 375 -36.52 23.37 29.55
CA SER A 375 -36.24 22.78 30.88
C SER A 375 -37.52 22.58 31.69
N GLY A 376 -38.47 23.53 31.64
CA GLY A 376 -39.80 23.40 32.25
C GLY A 376 -40.61 22.24 31.65
N PHE A 377 -40.61 22.09 30.33
CA PHE A 377 -41.28 20.99 29.62
C PHE A 377 -40.71 19.61 30.00
N LEU A 378 -39.38 19.47 30.02
CA LEU A 378 -38.73 18.22 30.40
C LEU A 378 -38.93 17.88 31.89
N SER A 379 -38.99 18.89 32.75
CA SER A 379 -39.25 18.73 34.19
C SER A 379 -40.73 18.49 34.53
N SER A 380 -41.64 18.86 33.63
CA SER A 380 -43.08 18.64 33.78
C SER A 380 -43.54 17.28 33.24
N LEU A 381 -42.64 16.48 32.67
CA LEU A 381 -42.94 15.09 32.33
C LEU A 381 -43.08 14.30 33.64
N PRO A 382 -44.24 13.70 33.95
CA PRO A 382 -44.44 13.00 35.21
C PRO A 382 -43.47 11.81 35.31
N VAL A 383 -42.76 11.72 36.44
CA VAL A 383 -41.78 10.64 36.72
C VAL A 383 -42.47 9.28 36.89
N GLU A 384 -43.74 9.27 37.27
CA GLU A 384 -44.61 8.10 37.32
C GLU A 384 -45.65 8.18 36.20
N MET A 385 -45.31 7.61 35.05
CA MET A 385 -46.32 7.19 34.07
C MET A 385 -46.68 5.73 34.37
N ASP A 386 -47.83 5.52 34.99
CA ASP A 386 -48.50 4.20 35.01
C ASP A 386 -49.35 4.08 33.75
N GLY A 387 -48.84 3.31 32.79
CA GLY A 387 -49.45 3.03 31.49
C GLY A 387 -48.38 2.78 30.43
N ASP A 388 -48.63 1.83 29.53
CA ASP A 388 -47.71 1.16 28.58
C ASP A 388 -46.96 2.07 27.57
N PHE A 389 -46.23 3.08 28.05
CA PHE A 389 -45.21 3.79 27.30
C PHE A 389 -43.86 3.15 27.65
N PRO A 390 -43.19 2.44 26.72
CA PRO A 390 -42.09 1.59 27.12
C PRO A 390 -40.86 2.47 27.37
N ARG A 391 -40.47 2.58 28.65
CA ARG A 391 -39.34 3.39 29.20
C ARG A 391 -38.09 3.43 28.31
N HIS A 392 -37.82 2.38 27.52
CA HIS A 392 -36.72 2.33 26.56
C HIS A 392 -36.73 3.44 25.49
N HIS A 393 -37.88 3.99 25.10
CA HIS A 393 -37.94 5.06 24.09
C HIS A 393 -37.52 6.42 24.65
N ALA A 394 -37.88 6.74 25.90
CA ALA A 394 -37.41 7.94 26.58
C ALA A 394 -35.88 7.90 26.78
N TRP A 395 -35.34 6.71 27.10
CA TRP A 395 -33.89 6.52 27.25
C TRP A 395 -33.13 6.59 25.92
N ASN A 396 -33.67 6.02 24.84
CA ASN A 396 -33.11 6.17 23.49
C ASN A 396 -33.21 7.60 22.96
N PHE A 397 -34.24 8.35 23.36
CA PHE A 397 -34.41 9.76 23.02
C PHE A 397 -33.37 10.64 23.74
N LEU A 398 -33.14 10.43 25.03
CA LEU A 398 -32.06 11.07 25.80
C LEU A 398 -30.67 10.76 25.25
N ALA A 399 -30.42 9.50 24.87
CA ALA A 399 -29.16 9.10 24.25
C ALA A 399 -28.91 9.81 22.90
N LYS A 400 -29.96 9.99 22.08
CA LYS A 400 -29.87 10.75 20.81
C LYS A 400 -29.67 12.25 21.03
N ILE A 401 -30.31 12.85 22.05
CA ILE A 401 -30.12 14.26 22.40
C ILE A 401 -28.65 14.55 22.76
N ILE A 402 -27.99 13.64 23.46
CA ILE A 402 -26.58 13.78 23.88
C ILE A 402 -25.62 13.73 22.68
N THR A 403 -25.92 12.95 21.63
CA THR A 403 -25.10 12.89 20.40
C THR A 403 -25.11 14.18 19.57
N LEU A 404 -25.99 15.15 19.87
CA LEU A 404 -26.03 16.46 19.20
C LEU A 404 -24.93 17.41 19.67
N ARG A 405 -24.04 16.98 20.59
CA ARG A 405 -22.84 17.72 21.05
C ARG A 405 -23.12 19.13 21.60
N ASN A 406 -24.28 19.33 22.23
CA ASN A 406 -24.63 20.59 22.89
C ASN A 406 -24.45 20.48 24.41
N ALA A 407 -23.52 21.25 24.97
CA ALA A 407 -23.15 21.19 26.39
C ALA A 407 -24.33 21.37 27.37
N ARG A 408 -25.33 22.20 27.04
CA ARG A 408 -26.50 22.44 27.91
C ARG A 408 -27.54 21.32 27.84
N LEU A 409 -27.67 20.65 26.68
CA LEU A 409 -28.51 19.46 26.55
C LEU A 409 -27.90 18.26 27.29
N VAL A 410 -26.58 18.16 27.31
CA VAL A 410 -25.85 17.18 28.12
C VAL A 410 -26.06 17.46 29.61
N GLU A 411 -25.95 18.72 30.05
CA GLU A 411 -26.21 19.12 31.44
C GLU A 411 -27.66 18.86 31.89
N ALA A 412 -28.65 19.11 31.03
CA ALA A 412 -30.06 18.80 31.30
C ALA A 412 -30.32 17.28 31.41
N ALA A 413 -29.67 16.48 30.56
CA ALA A 413 -29.72 15.02 30.66
C ALA A 413 -29.09 14.53 31.99
N PHE A 414 -28.05 15.20 32.48
CA PHE A 414 -27.45 14.92 33.78
C PHE A 414 -28.37 15.26 34.96
N GLN A 415 -29.04 16.42 34.96
CA GLN A 415 -30.00 16.79 36.00
C GLN A 415 -31.21 15.85 36.05
N PHE A 416 -31.66 15.36 34.89
CA PHE A 416 -32.69 14.32 34.81
C PHE A 416 -32.21 12.98 35.44
N LEU A 417 -30.95 12.61 35.21
CA LEU A 417 -30.35 11.41 35.79
C LEU A 417 -30.08 11.53 37.31
N GLU A 418 -29.82 12.73 37.84
CA GLU A 418 -29.65 12.97 39.28
C GLU A 418 -30.92 12.68 40.10
N GLY A 419 -32.10 12.81 39.49
CA GLY A 419 -33.38 12.45 40.10
C GLY A 419 -33.77 10.96 39.95
N THR A 420 -32.98 10.17 39.22
CA THR A 420 -33.35 8.80 38.84
C THR A 420 -32.69 7.76 39.75
N GLY A 421 -33.48 6.84 40.31
CA GLY A 421 -32.95 5.74 41.13
C GLY A 421 -31.99 4.81 40.38
N SER A 422 -31.11 4.11 41.11
CA SER A 422 -30.01 3.29 40.58
C SER A 422 -30.42 2.25 39.52
N GLU A 423 -31.65 1.72 39.56
CA GLU A 423 -32.18 0.79 38.56
C GLU A 423 -32.47 1.46 37.20
N GLY A 424 -32.88 2.74 37.21
CA GLY A 424 -33.10 3.52 35.99
C GLY A 424 -31.79 3.84 35.27
N ILE A 425 -30.73 4.14 36.03
CA ILE A 425 -29.38 4.39 35.50
C ILE A 425 -28.82 3.12 34.82
N LEU A 426 -29.02 1.94 35.41
CA LEU A 426 -28.59 0.66 34.82
C LEU A 426 -29.32 0.32 33.51
N LYS A 427 -30.62 0.65 33.41
CA LYS A 427 -31.42 0.45 32.19
C LYS A 427 -31.03 1.43 31.08
N PHE A 428 -30.64 2.66 31.42
CA PHE A 428 -30.07 3.63 30.48
C PHE A 428 -28.74 3.13 29.90
N ILE A 429 -27.82 2.68 30.76
CA ILE A 429 -26.51 2.15 30.33
C ILE A 429 -26.65 0.88 29.48
N SER A 430 -27.59 -0.01 29.84
CA SER A 430 -27.84 -1.24 29.06
C SER A 430 -28.39 -0.93 27.66
N SER A 431 -29.22 0.11 27.52
CA SER A 431 -29.73 0.56 26.21
C SER A 431 -28.62 1.12 25.31
N ILE A 432 -27.60 1.79 25.88
CA ILE A 432 -26.41 2.26 25.14
C ILE A 432 -25.59 1.07 24.63
N ILE A 433 -25.41 0.03 25.44
CA ILE A 433 -24.61 -1.16 25.09
C ILE A 433 -25.30 -2.02 24.02
N LEU A 434 -26.63 -2.14 24.06
CA LEU A 434 -27.40 -2.97 23.11
C LEU A 434 -27.57 -2.34 21.72
N GLY A 435 -27.32 -1.04 21.56
CA GLY A 435 -27.49 -0.30 20.30
C GLY A 435 -26.35 -0.39 19.28
N PHE A 436 -25.39 -1.32 19.41
CA PHE A 436 -24.14 -1.37 18.62
C PHE A 436 -23.20 -0.15 18.81
N TRP A 437 -23.09 0.38 20.03
CA TRP A 437 -22.17 1.48 20.32
C TRP A 437 -20.94 1.02 21.12
N ARG A 438 -19.75 1.48 20.71
CA ARG A 438 -18.46 1.21 21.34
C ARG A 438 -18.29 2.09 22.59
N LEU A 439 -18.34 1.47 23.77
CA LEU A 439 -18.29 2.12 25.10
C LEU A 439 -17.05 3.02 25.29
N ASP A 440 -15.93 2.65 24.66
CA ASP A 440 -14.65 3.38 24.64
C ASP A 440 -14.75 4.73 23.92
N TRP A 441 -15.53 4.82 22.85
CA TRP A 441 -15.74 6.06 22.10
C TRP A 441 -16.60 7.06 22.88
N TRP A 442 -17.60 6.56 23.60
CA TRP A 442 -18.53 7.35 24.43
C TRP A 442 -17.85 8.02 25.63
N LEU A 443 -16.97 7.31 26.34
CA LEU A 443 -16.21 7.86 27.48
C LEU A 443 -15.19 8.94 27.05
N ILE A 444 -14.63 8.82 25.85
CA ILE A 444 -13.70 9.81 25.28
C ILE A 444 -14.46 11.07 24.86
N GLU A 445 -15.59 10.95 24.14
CA GLU A 445 -16.42 12.11 23.79
C GLU A 445 -16.98 12.81 25.04
N MET A 446 -17.35 12.08 26.09
CA MET A 446 -17.80 12.70 27.35
C MET A 446 -16.72 13.54 28.03
N ALA A 447 -15.46 13.09 28.02
CA ALA A 447 -14.33 13.85 28.57
C ALA A 447 -14.02 15.10 27.74
N GLU A 448 -14.19 15.03 26.42
CA GLU A 448 -14.00 16.17 25.51
C GLU A 448 -15.17 17.17 25.57
N THR A 449 -16.41 16.71 25.77
CA THR A 449 -17.63 17.56 25.72
C THR A 449 -17.98 18.20 27.06
N SER A 450 -17.51 17.64 28.18
CA SER A 450 -17.67 18.19 29.54
C SER A 450 -16.67 19.31 29.87
N MET A 451 -15.91 19.81 28.90
CA MET A 451 -15.20 21.09 29.01
C MET A 451 -16.20 22.24 29.15
N VAL A 452 -16.66 22.45 30.39
CA VAL A 452 -17.37 23.64 30.81
C VAL A 452 -16.51 24.85 30.42
N SER A 453 -17.15 25.86 29.85
CA SER A 453 -16.49 27.07 29.36
C SER A 453 -15.47 27.63 30.37
N PRO A 454 -14.37 28.24 29.90
CA PRO A 454 -13.37 28.85 30.77
C PRO A 454 -14.04 29.82 31.76
N GLY A 455 -14.08 29.45 33.04
CA GLY A 455 -14.61 30.29 34.12
C GLY A 455 -15.59 29.63 35.11
N THR A 456 -16.10 28.42 34.85
CA THR A 456 -17.05 27.79 35.79
C THR A 456 -16.31 26.88 36.78
N ARG A 457 -16.33 27.24 38.07
CA ARG A 457 -15.80 26.40 39.16
C ARG A 457 -16.73 25.22 39.42
N ILE A 458 -16.30 24.01 39.08
CA ILE A 458 -16.94 22.78 39.56
C ILE A 458 -16.52 22.56 41.02
N ARG A 459 -17.48 22.29 41.90
CA ARG A 459 -17.19 22.02 43.31
C ARG A 459 -16.55 20.63 43.43
N THR A 460 -15.52 20.50 44.24
CA THR A 460 -14.76 19.25 44.47
C THR A 460 -15.67 18.08 44.87
N GLU A 461 -16.78 18.36 45.55
CA GLU A 461 -17.79 17.37 45.97
C GLU A 461 -18.52 16.71 44.79
N ASP A 462 -18.79 17.45 43.72
CA ASP A 462 -19.49 16.97 42.52
C ASP A 462 -18.56 16.05 41.71
N TYR A 463 -17.27 16.39 41.68
CA TYR A 463 -16.21 15.56 41.09
C TYR A 463 -15.98 14.24 41.86
N ARG A 464 -16.06 14.31 43.20
CA ARG A 464 -15.92 13.13 44.08
C ARG A 464 -17.08 12.15 43.92
N ARG A 465 -18.32 12.66 43.79
CA ARG A 465 -19.52 11.84 43.54
C ARG A 465 -19.48 11.16 42.18
N TRP A 466 -19.00 11.86 41.15
CA TRP A 466 -18.77 11.29 39.82
C TRP A 466 -17.73 10.16 39.84
N PHE A 467 -16.62 10.36 40.56
CA PHE A 467 -15.56 9.35 40.68
C PHE A 467 -16.02 8.09 41.44
N GLU A 468 -16.84 8.23 42.49
CA GLU A 468 -17.43 7.09 43.20
C GLU A 468 -18.47 6.33 42.36
N ALA A 469 -19.26 7.02 41.54
CA ALA A 469 -20.21 6.36 40.64
C ALA A 469 -19.50 5.48 39.59
N VAL A 470 -18.42 6.00 38.98
CA VAL A 470 -17.62 5.26 37.99
C VAL A 470 -16.88 4.08 38.64
N ARG A 471 -16.36 4.28 39.86
CA ARG A 471 -15.72 3.22 40.67
C ARG A 471 -16.70 2.08 41.01
N LEU A 472 -17.92 2.40 41.45
CA LEU A 472 -18.94 1.41 41.79
C LEU A 472 -19.38 0.56 40.57
N VAL A 473 -19.39 1.14 39.38
CA VAL A 473 -19.67 0.43 38.11
C VAL A 473 -18.53 -0.52 37.74
N ALA A 474 -17.27 -0.07 37.86
CA ALA A 474 -16.09 -0.88 37.55
C ALA A 474 -15.94 -2.11 38.46
N VAL A 475 -16.35 -2.00 39.72
CA VAL A 475 -16.30 -3.10 40.71
C VAL A 475 -17.37 -4.17 40.47
N ARG A 476 -18.55 -3.80 39.92
CA ARG A 476 -19.71 -4.72 39.83
C ARG A 476 -19.86 -5.47 38.50
N VAL A 477 -19.09 -5.13 37.45
CA VAL A 477 -19.17 -5.83 36.15
C VAL A 477 -17.78 -6.27 35.62
N PRO A 478 -17.07 -7.19 36.31
CA PRO A 478 -15.66 -7.48 35.99
C PRO A 478 -15.47 -8.18 34.64
N ARG A 479 -16.45 -8.96 34.17
CA ARG A 479 -16.35 -9.77 32.93
C ARG A 479 -16.47 -8.96 31.62
N VAL A 480 -17.01 -7.75 31.67
CA VAL A 480 -17.15 -6.89 30.47
C VAL A 480 -15.89 -6.07 30.22
N LEU A 481 -15.20 -5.61 31.28
CA LEU A 481 -13.96 -4.84 31.14
C LEU A 481 -12.76 -5.71 30.70
N SER A 482 -12.74 -7.00 31.05
CA SER A 482 -11.65 -7.91 30.65
C SER A 482 -11.74 -8.41 29.21
N SER A 483 -12.89 -8.31 28.55
CA SER A 483 -13.11 -8.81 27.18
C SER A 483 -12.97 -7.75 26.10
N HIS A 484 -12.96 -6.46 26.44
CA HIS A 484 -12.93 -5.35 25.47
C HIS A 484 -11.86 -4.26 25.71
N GLY A 485 -10.85 -4.50 26.55
CA GLY A 485 -9.64 -3.68 26.60
C GLY A 485 -9.87 -2.19 26.90
N ALA A 486 -10.82 -1.85 27.77
CA ALA A 486 -11.05 -0.46 28.16
C ALA A 486 -10.06 -0.02 29.26
N CYS A 487 -9.05 0.77 28.91
CA CYS A 487 -8.27 1.55 29.87
C CYS A 487 -8.97 2.90 30.12
N ILE A 488 -9.30 3.21 31.37
CA ILE A 488 -9.71 4.56 31.77
C ILE A 488 -8.48 5.48 31.78
N ASN A 489 -8.59 6.63 31.12
CA ASN A 489 -7.50 7.56 30.85
C ASN A 489 -7.16 8.44 32.07
N ILE A 490 -6.22 7.98 32.92
CA ILE A 490 -5.79 8.71 34.14
C ILE A 490 -4.75 9.80 33.83
N GLY A 491 -4.11 9.79 32.66
CA GLY A 491 -3.01 10.71 32.32
C GLY A 491 -3.39 12.19 32.19
N TYR A 492 -4.68 12.50 32.01
CA TYR A 492 -5.14 13.90 31.98
C TYR A 492 -5.38 14.50 33.38
N LEU A 493 -5.49 13.67 34.43
CA LEU A 493 -5.69 14.14 35.82
C LEU A 493 -4.42 14.76 36.45
N SER A 494 -3.23 14.48 35.90
CA SER A 494 -1.96 15.06 36.36
C SER A 494 -1.78 16.55 36.03
N PHE A 495 -2.67 17.16 35.25
CA PHE A 495 -2.57 18.58 34.88
C PHE A 495 -2.92 19.56 36.01
N HIS A 496 -3.47 19.10 37.14
CA HIS A 496 -3.83 19.96 38.28
C HIS A 496 -3.29 19.51 39.65
N ILE A 497 -2.37 18.55 39.68
CA ILE A 497 -1.64 18.20 40.91
C ILE A 497 -0.23 18.78 40.78
N HIS A 498 0.10 19.75 41.63
CA HIS A 498 1.39 20.44 41.63
C HIS A 498 2.55 19.64 42.25
N ASP A 499 2.30 18.39 42.64
CA ASP A 499 3.25 17.57 43.37
C ASP A 499 3.33 16.15 42.77
N MET A 500 4.40 15.89 42.02
CA MET A 500 4.65 14.62 41.31
C MET A 500 5.05 13.49 42.27
N ASP A 501 5.56 13.82 43.47
CA ASP A 501 6.08 12.83 44.41
C ASP A 501 4.94 11.99 45.04
N ALA A 502 3.78 12.60 45.27
CA ALA A 502 2.58 11.91 45.77
C ALA A 502 1.96 10.92 44.76
N LEU A 503 2.18 11.13 43.45
CA LEU A 503 1.64 10.25 42.41
C LEU A 503 2.45 8.95 42.29
N VAL A 504 3.77 9.04 42.52
CA VAL A 504 4.71 7.90 42.48
C VAL A 504 4.53 7.00 43.70
N GLU A 505 4.26 7.55 44.88
CA GLU A 505 3.96 6.76 46.09
C GLU A 505 2.63 6.00 46.02
N SER A 506 1.72 6.37 45.11
CA SER A 506 0.38 5.75 44.97
C SER A 506 0.32 4.48 44.09
N GLY A 507 1.44 4.05 43.50
CA GLY A 507 1.56 2.73 42.87
C GLY A 507 0.85 2.52 41.52
N VAL A 508 0.62 3.57 40.73
CA VAL A 508 -0.08 3.46 39.44
C VAL A 508 0.86 3.05 38.30
N SER A 509 0.69 1.82 37.78
CA SER A 509 1.36 1.31 36.58
C SER A 509 0.61 1.71 35.30
N LEU A 510 1.24 2.52 34.43
CA LEU A 510 0.72 2.91 33.11
C LEU A 510 0.87 1.78 32.08
N VAL A 511 -0.24 1.29 31.52
CA VAL A 511 -0.25 0.36 30.38
C VAL A 511 0.05 1.13 29.08
N ARG A 512 1.15 0.77 28.42
CA ARG A 512 1.87 1.53 27.37
C ARG A 512 1.79 0.83 26.00
N GLN A 513 0.86 1.20 25.10
CA GLN A 513 1.07 0.97 23.66
C GLN A 513 0.20 1.84 22.72
N ASP A 514 -1.03 2.21 23.10
CA ASP A 514 -1.91 2.97 22.18
C ASP A 514 -1.74 4.50 22.24
N TRP A 515 -1.06 5.02 23.26
CA TRP A 515 -0.84 6.47 23.44
C TRP A 515 -0.06 7.12 22.28
N PHE A 516 0.93 6.41 21.71
CA PHE A 516 1.74 6.96 20.60
C PHE A 516 1.04 6.94 19.23
N ARG A 517 -0.12 6.27 19.09
CA ARG A 517 -0.80 6.12 17.79
C ARG A 517 -1.68 7.29 17.40
N LYS A 518 -2.16 8.11 18.34
CA LYS A 518 -3.25 9.08 18.08
C LYS A 518 -2.93 10.56 18.35
N THR A 519 -1.77 10.89 18.92
CA THR A 519 -1.43 12.29 19.23
C THR A 519 -1.01 13.05 17.97
N GLN A 520 -1.57 14.23 17.74
CA GLN A 520 -1.12 15.12 16.67
C GLN A 520 0.31 15.61 16.95
N MET A 521 1.17 15.62 15.92
CA MET A 521 2.61 15.94 16.00
C MET A 521 2.93 17.15 16.90
N ILE A 522 2.09 18.18 16.88
CA ILE A 522 2.29 19.44 17.60
C ILE A 522 2.35 19.24 19.12
N GLU A 523 1.54 18.34 19.69
CA GLU A 523 1.50 18.11 21.14
C GLU A 523 2.67 17.24 21.62
N LEU A 524 3.07 16.24 20.82
CA LEU A 524 4.27 15.44 21.09
C LEU A 524 5.54 16.31 20.99
N PHE A 525 5.57 17.25 20.04
CA PHE A 525 6.64 18.24 19.93
C PHE A 525 6.65 19.21 21.11
N GLN A 526 5.50 19.75 21.53
CA GLN A 526 5.42 20.62 22.71
C GLN A 526 5.82 19.88 23.99
N MET A 527 5.50 18.59 24.11
CA MET A 527 5.91 17.73 25.23
C MET A 527 7.42 17.44 25.22
N ALA A 528 8.01 17.01 24.10
CA ALA A 528 9.46 16.80 23.97
C ALA A 528 10.26 18.10 24.14
N PHE A 529 9.69 19.23 23.73
CA PHE A 529 10.28 20.56 23.87
C PHE A 529 10.23 21.06 25.33
N LYS A 530 9.15 20.78 26.07
CA LYS A 530 9.07 21.06 27.52
C LYS A 530 9.98 20.14 28.34
N LEU A 531 10.14 18.87 27.95
CA LEU A 531 11.13 17.96 28.54
C LEU A 531 12.57 18.36 28.20
N GLY A 532 12.79 19.05 27.07
CA GLY A 532 14.08 19.64 26.70
C GLY A 532 14.60 20.75 27.64
N ALA A 533 13.76 21.27 28.54
CA ALA A 533 14.19 22.12 29.65
C ALA A 533 14.92 21.35 30.78
N LEU A 534 14.96 20.01 30.71
CA LEU A 534 15.49 19.11 31.75
C LEU A 534 16.77 18.32 31.33
N GLY A 535 17.47 18.71 30.27
CA GLY A 535 18.81 18.16 29.95
C GLY A 535 18.83 16.81 29.21
N VAL A 536 17.79 16.48 28.43
CA VAL A 536 17.70 15.22 27.67
C VAL A 536 18.72 15.15 26.52
N ASP A 537 19.38 13.99 26.38
CA ASP A 537 20.37 13.67 25.33
C ASP A 537 19.80 13.85 23.90
N PRO A 538 20.46 14.62 23.01
CA PRO A 538 20.08 14.75 21.59
C PRO A 538 19.94 13.41 20.85
N VAL A 539 20.64 12.36 21.27
CA VAL A 539 20.53 10.99 20.73
C VAL A 539 19.19 10.38 21.11
N ALA A 540 18.71 10.58 22.35
CA ALA A 540 17.39 10.13 22.77
C ALA A 540 16.27 10.87 22.01
N MET A 541 16.48 12.14 21.67
CA MET A 541 15.54 12.92 20.88
C MET A 541 15.48 12.44 19.42
N LEU A 542 16.64 12.21 18.78
CA LEU A 542 16.71 11.62 17.43
C LEU A 542 16.16 10.19 17.40
N GLY A 543 16.44 9.39 18.44
CA GLY A 543 15.91 8.04 18.60
C GLY A 543 14.40 7.98 18.81
N ALA A 544 13.83 8.90 19.60
CA ALA A 544 12.38 9.00 19.78
C ALA A 544 11.67 9.42 18.48
N ILE A 545 12.24 10.37 17.74
CA ILE A 545 11.74 10.81 16.43
C ILE A 545 11.83 9.67 15.42
N ALA A 546 13.00 9.05 15.28
CA ALA A 546 13.22 7.93 14.37
C ALA A 546 12.35 6.71 14.74
N GLY A 547 12.18 6.43 16.02
CA GLY A 547 11.35 5.34 16.54
C GLY A 547 9.86 5.55 16.26
N HIS A 548 9.37 6.78 16.45
CA HIS A 548 7.99 7.14 16.08
C HIS A 548 7.73 6.94 14.58
N TYR A 549 8.67 7.34 13.71
CA TYR A 549 8.50 7.18 12.26
C TYR A 549 8.69 5.75 11.77
N ALA A 550 9.62 4.99 12.36
CA ALA A 550 9.82 3.57 12.03
C ALA A 550 8.63 2.69 12.45
N ALA A 551 7.86 3.11 13.46
CA ALA A 551 6.66 2.42 13.90
C ALA A 551 5.41 2.70 13.03
N GLN A 552 5.48 3.60 12.04
CA GLN A 552 4.35 3.89 11.16
C GLN A 552 4.23 2.82 10.04
N PRO A 553 3.05 2.17 9.87
CA PRO A 553 2.87 1.08 8.91
C PRO A 553 3.14 1.43 7.43
N ASN A 554 3.26 2.71 7.08
CA ASN A 554 3.35 3.21 5.72
C ASN A 554 4.68 3.96 5.42
N PHE A 555 5.69 3.81 6.28
CA PHE A 555 6.97 4.51 6.11
C PHE A 555 7.85 3.86 5.04
N GLU A 556 7.48 4.02 3.76
CA GLU A 556 8.15 3.32 2.65
C GLU A 556 9.14 4.20 1.84
N HIS A 557 9.25 5.52 2.09
CA HIS A 557 10.04 6.40 1.22
C HIS A 557 11.11 7.29 1.89
N PRO A 558 12.40 7.20 1.45
CA PRO A 558 13.51 8.06 1.90
C PRO A 558 13.26 9.57 1.74
N ARG A 559 12.35 9.96 0.85
CA ARG A 559 12.01 11.37 0.58
C ARG A 559 11.15 11.98 1.68
N GLU A 560 10.26 11.20 2.29
CA GLU A 560 9.43 11.69 3.40
C GLU A 560 10.27 11.85 4.66
N PHE A 561 11.14 10.89 4.98
CA PHE A 561 12.16 11.03 6.02
C PHE A 561 13.01 12.29 5.79
N SER A 562 13.54 12.49 4.58
CA SER A 562 14.36 13.66 4.26
C SER A 562 13.58 14.97 4.39
N SER A 563 12.33 15.02 3.92
CA SER A 563 11.46 16.19 4.01
C SER A 563 11.16 16.56 5.47
N ARG A 564 10.80 15.57 6.30
CA ARG A 564 10.48 15.79 7.72
C ARG A 564 11.72 16.02 8.58
N LEU A 565 12.85 15.41 8.24
CA LEU A 565 14.15 15.74 8.82
C LEU A 565 14.55 17.18 8.49
N ASN A 566 14.29 17.65 7.27
CA ASN A 566 14.52 19.04 6.89
C ASN A 566 13.58 19.99 7.67
N GLN A 567 12.31 19.63 7.87
CA GLN A 567 11.39 20.40 8.72
C GLN A 567 11.89 20.48 10.17
N LEU A 568 12.43 19.38 10.73
CA LEU A 568 13.07 19.37 12.05
C LEU A 568 14.30 20.29 12.08
N ILE A 569 15.16 20.22 11.05
CA ILE A 569 16.32 21.10 10.92
C ILE A 569 15.89 22.57 10.87
N ASP A 570 14.81 22.89 10.16
CA ASP A 570 14.28 24.24 10.05
C ASP A 570 13.63 24.71 11.37
N CYS A 571 12.95 23.83 12.12
CA CYS A 571 12.50 24.13 13.49
C CYS A 571 13.67 24.36 14.47
N LEU A 572 14.77 23.61 14.33
CA LEU A 572 15.97 23.80 15.15
C LEU A 572 16.72 25.08 14.78
N ARG A 573 16.68 25.51 13.51
CA ARG A 573 17.15 26.83 13.07
C ARG A 573 16.29 27.94 13.65
N SER A 574 14.97 27.84 13.55
CA SER A 574 14.05 28.89 14.02
C SER A 574 14.07 29.08 15.54
N SER A 575 14.54 28.06 16.29
CA SER A 575 14.69 28.10 17.75
C SER A 575 16.13 28.41 18.21
N ASN A 576 17.05 28.71 17.29
CA ASN A 576 18.47 28.98 17.58
C ASN A 576 19.21 27.84 18.30
N ARG A 577 18.73 26.60 18.16
CA ARG A 577 19.31 25.38 18.79
C ARG A 577 19.97 24.44 17.79
N ILE A 578 20.11 24.85 16.53
CA ILE A 578 20.81 24.04 15.53
C ILE A 578 22.27 23.74 15.92
N SER A 579 22.89 24.53 16.82
CA SER A 579 24.21 24.24 17.39
C SER A 579 24.28 22.88 18.08
N ASP A 580 23.18 22.43 18.69
CA ASP A 580 23.13 21.22 19.53
C ASP A 580 23.25 19.94 18.70
N ILE A 581 22.82 19.99 17.44
CA ILE A 581 23.05 18.95 16.43
C ILE A 581 23.96 19.45 15.30
N GLY A 582 24.55 20.64 15.45
CA GLY A 582 25.23 21.35 14.37
C GLY A 582 26.47 20.60 13.89
N PHE A 583 27.07 19.78 14.76
CA PHE A 583 28.17 18.90 14.41
C PHE A 583 27.74 17.74 13.49
N LEU A 584 26.47 17.28 13.54
CA LEU A 584 25.90 16.30 12.61
C LEU A 584 25.57 16.92 11.24
N LEU A 585 25.42 18.25 11.19
CA LEU A 585 24.94 19.00 10.02
C LEU A 585 25.99 19.90 9.35
N LYS A 586 27.17 20.09 9.94
CA LYS A 586 28.29 20.86 9.35
C LYS A 586 28.92 20.06 8.19
N GLY A 587 28.45 20.33 6.97
CA GLY A 587 28.86 19.67 5.72
C GLY A 587 27.63 19.30 4.89
N THR A 588 27.80 18.74 3.69
CA THR A 588 26.66 18.09 3.00
C THR A 588 26.25 16.89 3.86
N PRO A 589 25.05 16.88 4.48
CA PRO A 589 24.68 15.80 5.38
C PRO A 589 24.70 14.48 4.62
N ASP A 590 25.43 13.50 5.16
CA ASP A 590 25.41 12.14 4.64
C ASP A 590 24.07 11.52 5.04
N ILE A 591 23.07 11.69 4.17
CA ILE A 591 21.70 11.22 4.38
C ILE A 591 21.68 9.71 4.64
N ALA A 592 22.59 8.94 4.03
CA ALA A 592 22.67 7.50 4.26
C ALA A 592 23.09 7.21 5.71
N ARG A 593 24.04 7.99 6.23
CA ARG A 593 24.51 7.86 7.61
C ARG A 593 23.50 8.31 8.66
N LEU A 594 22.81 9.42 8.43
CA LEU A 594 21.73 9.86 9.32
C LEU A 594 20.57 8.85 9.35
N ARG A 595 20.27 8.22 8.21
CA ARG A 595 19.31 7.12 8.14
C ARG A 595 19.79 5.89 8.92
N SER A 596 21.06 5.51 8.80
CA SER A 596 21.67 4.42 9.59
C SER A 596 21.53 4.69 11.09
N LEU A 597 21.92 5.89 11.55
CA LEU A 597 21.79 6.30 12.95
C LEU A 597 20.35 6.26 13.46
N ALA A 598 19.41 6.78 12.67
CA ALA A 598 17.98 6.77 12.99
C ALA A 598 17.47 5.32 13.12
N LEU A 599 17.79 4.47 12.15
CA LEU A 599 17.41 3.05 12.16
C LEU A 599 18.00 2.33 13.38
N LYS A 600 19.32 2.42 13.61
CA LYS A 600 20.00 1.78 14.75
C LYS A 600 19.43 2.24 16.10
N SER A 601 19.09 3.52 16.22
CA SER A 601 18.43 4.06 17.42
C SER A 601 17.02 3.49 17.60
N SER A 602 16.24 3.40 16.52
CA SER A 602 14.90 2.79 16.55
C SER A 602 14.96 1.31 16.94
N ALA A 603 15.93 0.54 16.44
CA ALA A 603 16.12 -0.84 16.85
C ALA A 603 16.48 -0.94 18.32
N PHE A 604 17.44 -0.15 18.78
CA PHE A 604 17.83 -0.15 20.19
C PHE A 604 16.60 0.04 21.08
N LEU A 605 15.82 1.09 20.82
CA LEU A 605 14.60 1.39 21.58
C LEU A 605 13.50 0.33 21.43
N ALA A 606 13.36 -0.28 20.25
CA ALA A 606 12.40 -1.36 20.03
C ALA A 606 12.75 -2.62 20.84
N ILE A 607 14.05 -2.87 21.06
CA ILE A 607 14.54 -4.03 21.80
C ILE A 607 14.54 -3.76 23.31
N THR A 608 15.06 -2.61 23.74
CA THR A 608 15.23 -2.30 25.18
C THR A 608 14.02 -1.61 25.82
N GLY A 609 13.10 -1.09 25.01
CA GLY A 609 12.01 -0.25 25.47
C GLY A 609 12.41 1.23 25.70
N PRO A 610 11.41 2.11 25.88
CA PRO A 610 11.63 3.53 26.15
C PRO A 610 12.23 3.74 27.56
N GLY A 611 13.37 4.45 27.62
CA GLY A 611 14.09 4.75 28.87
C GLY A 611 15.48 4.12 28.97
N ALA A 612 15.87 3.27 28.01
CA ALA A 612 17.21 2.70 27.98
C ALA A 612 18.26 3.77 27.67
N VAL A 613 19.30 3.83 28.50
CA VAL A 613 20.43 4.75 28.36
C VAL A 613 21.63 3.98 27.83
N ILE A 614 22.28 4.54 26.81
CA ILE A 614 23.56 4.02 26.32
C ILE A 614 24.64 4.49 27.29
N HIS A 615 24.97 3.66 28.27
CA HIS A 615 26.11 3.91 29.14
C HIS A 615 27.39 3.78 28.32
N ARG A 616 28.04 4.91 28.02
CA ARG A 616 29.40 4.89 27.48
C ARG A 616 30.33 4.30 28.53
N GLN A 617 31.22 3.40 28.11
CA GLN A 617 32.29 2.93 28.99
C GLN A 617 33.09 4.15 29.47
N ALA A 618 33.35 4.22 30.78
CA ALA A 618 34.30 5.17 31.32
C ALA A 618 35.65 4.89 30.66
N PHE A 619 36.16 5.88 29.93
CA PHE A 619 37.49 5.77 29.35
C PHE A 619 38.54 5.89 30.47
N PRO A 620 39.71 5.24 30.33
CA PRO A 620 40.81 5.37 31.29
C PRO A 620 41.24 6.84 31.47
N ASP A 621 41.75 7.18 32.65
CA ASP A 621 42.25 8.51 32.98
C ASP A 621 43.20 9.03 31.89
N PHE A 622 42.80 10.14 31.25
CA PHE A 622 43.55 10.74 30.16
C PHE A 622 44.41 11.88 30.69
N ASP A 623 45.72 11.65 30.86
CA ASP A 623 46.70 12.68 31.24
C ASP A 623 47.15 13.53 30.03
N TRP A 624 47.05 12.99 28.82
CA TRP A 624 47.55 13.63 27.60
C TRP A 624 46.89 14.99 27.22
N PRO A 625 45.61 15.31 27.55
CA PRO A 625 45.03 16.60 27.21
C PRO A 625 45.75 17.77 27.89
N GLU A 626 46.30 17.57 29.09
CA GLU A 626 46.99 18.60 29.88
C GLU A 626 48.26 19.14 29.20
N ARG A 627 48.82 18.39 28.25
CA ARG A 627 49.99 18.80 27.46
C ARG A 627 49.70 19.93 26.48
N TYR A 628 48.45 20.12 26.09
CA TYR A 628 48.06 21.11 25.08
C TYR A 628 47.51 22.40 25.74
N PRO A 629 47.45 23.55 25.02
CA PRO A 629 46.88 24.78 25.57
C PRO A 629 45.50 24.59 26.19
N ARG A 630 45.26 25.24 27.35
CA ARG A 630 43.99 25.13 28.10
C ARG A 630 42.76 25.45 27.27
N GLU A 631 42.88 26.34 26.30
CA GLU A 631 41.84 26.70 25.32
C GLU A 631 41.35 25.52 24.46
N PHE A 632 42.15 24.46 24.29
CA PHE A 632 41.74 23.25 23.58
C PHE A 632 41.15 22.18 24.49
N LEU A 633 41.33 22.24 25.81
CA LEU A 633 40.88 21.19 26.75
C LEU A 633 39.42 20.76 26.53
N PRO A 634 38.44 21.68 26.39
CA PRO A 634 37.05 21.27 26.14
C PRO A 634 36.86 20.48 24.83
N LEU A 635 37.65 20.78 23.78
CA LEU A 635 37.60 20.03 22.52
C LEU A 635 38.34 18.70 22.64
N LEU A 636 39.44 18.65 23.39
CA LEU A 636 40.23 17.44 23.59
C LEU A 636 39.47 16.41 24.43
N GLU A 637 38.80 16.82 25.50
CA GLU A 637 37.90 15.97 26.28
C GLU A 637 36.74 15.42 25.42
N ARG A 638 36.17 16.27 24.55
CA ARG A 638 35.17 15.81 23.58
C ARG A 638 35.73 14.80 22.58
N ILE A 639 36.96 14.99 22.08
CA ILE A 639 37.57 13.99 21.17
C ILE A 639 37.90 12.69 21.92
N ALA A 640 38.39 12.80 23.16
CA ALA A 640 38.70 11.66 24.04
C ALA A 640 37.47 10.78 24.29
N THR A 641 36.31 11.40 24.57
CA THR A 641 35.04 10.69 24.74
C THR A 641 34.43 10.16 23.44
N LEU A 642 34.86 10.68 22.29
CA LEU A 642 34.35 10.30 20.98
C LEU A 642 35.26 9.32 20.23
N SER A 643 36.46 8.99 20.68
CA SER A 643 37.32 8.09 19.91
C SER A 643 38.29 7.33 20.79
N ALA A 644 38.28 5.99 20.65
CA ALA A 644 39.33 5.16 21.21
C ALA A 644 40.74 5.53 20.69
N ASN A 645 40.83 6.16 19.51
CA ASN A 645 42.07 6.64 18.90
C ASN A 645 42.29 8.14 19.08
N ALA A 646 41.66 8.78 20.09
CA ALA A 646 41.70 10.22 20.32
C ALA A 646 43.12 10.78 20.35
N ARG A 647 44.05 10.12 21.05
CA ARG A 647 45.46 10.56 21.14
C ARG A 647 46.12 10.65 19.76
N SER A 648 45.94 9.66 18.91
CA SER A 648 46.52 9.66 17.55
C SER A 648 45.85 10.73 16.66
N LEU A 649 44.52 10.86 16.74
CA LEU A 649 43.78 11.87 15.98
C LEU A 649 44.19 13.30 16.36
N VAL A 650 44.34 13.56 17.65
CA VAL A 650 44.79 14.86 18.16
C VAL A 650 46.26 15.09 17.84
N GLY A 651 47.11 14.08 17.99
CA GLY A 651 48.53 14.17 17.67
C GLY A 651 48.76 14.57 16.21
N ASN A 652 48.01 13.99 15.27
CA ASN A 652 48.06 14.36 13.85
C ASN A 652 47.68 15.83 13.58
N ILE A 653 46.95 16.49 14.48
CA ILE A 653 46.54 17.89 14.35
C ILE A 653 47.48 18.82 15.11
N LEU A 654 47.88 18.43 16.33
CA LEU A 654 48.56 19.31 17.29
C LEU A 654 50.06 19.04 17.44
N ASP A 655 50.58 17.83 17.19
CA ASP A 655 51.97 17.49 17.53
C ASP A 655 52.99 18.24 16.67
N THR A 656 52.60 18.76 15.50
CA THR A 656 53.48 19.64 14.71
C THR A 656 53.76 20.97 15.43
N ASP A 657 52.77 21.51 16.14
CA ASP A 657 52.88 22.80 16.83
C ASP A 657 53.22 22.64 18.32
N PHE A 658 52.87 21.49 18.91
CA PHE A 658 53.07 21.15 20.32
C PHE A 658 53.68 19.76 20.45
N PRO A 659 54.92 19.52 20.01
CA PRO A 659 55.48 18.17 20.00
C PRO A 659 55.71 17.60 21.40
N ASP A 660 55.70 16.26 21.52
CA ASP A 660 55.85 15.58 22.80
C ASP A 660 57.31 15.59 23.21
N ARG A 661 57.65 16.33 24.27
CA ARG A 661 59.04 16.42 24.71
C ARG A 661 59.58 15.10 25.21
N ASN A 662 58.73 14.24 25.79
CA ASN A 662 59.14 12.93 26.26
C ASN A 662 59.41 12.01 25.06
N LEU A 663 58.51 11.98 24.07
CA LEU A 663 58.76 11.18 22.85
C LEU A 663 59.96 11.71 22.04
N ILE A 664 60.17 13.03 21.97
CA ILE A 664 61.37 13.59 21.34
C ILE A 664 62.62 13.20 22.13
N ALA A 665 62.60 13.28 23.46
CA ALA A 665 63.74 12.89 24.29
C ALA A 665 64.07 11.40 24.15
N ASP A 666 63.04 10.54 24.13
CA ASP A 666 63.18 9.11 23.88
C ASP A 666 63.72 8.85 22.46
N GLU A 667 63.25 9.58 21.45
CA GLU A 667 63.76 9.47 20.09
C GLU A 667 65.21 9.96 19.97
N VAL A 668 65.58 11.05 20.64
CA VAL A 668 66.96 11.57 20.76
C VAL A 668 67.87 10.52 21.40
N ALA A 669 67.45 9.92 22.52
CA ALA A 669 68.20 8.86 23.18
C ALA A 669 68.38 7.63 22.28
N ASN A 670 67.30 7.21 21.59
CA ASN A 670 67.33 6.09 20.66
C ASN A 670 68.22 6.36 19.43
N LEU A 671 68.17 7.57 18.86
CA LEU A 671 69.00 7.96 17.72
C LEU A 671 70.48 8.06 18.13
N ALA A 672 70.77 8.68 19.28
CA ALA A 672 72.12 8.79 19.83
C ALA A 672 72.75 7.41 20.06
N ALA A 673 71.98 6.44 20.56
CA ALA A 673 72.45 5.07 20.76
C ALA A 673 72.72 4.31 19.44
N ARG A 674 72.03 4.67 18.34
CA ARG A 674 72.14 3.99 17.04
C ARG A 674 73.21 4.59 16.14
N ILE A 675 73.49 5.89 16.27
CA ILE A 675 74.53 6.59 15.51
C ILE A 675 75.90 6.01 15.92
N GLY A 676 76.51 5.27 15.00
CA GLY A 676 77.75 4.51 15.22
C GLY A 676 77.62 3.01 14.94
N THR A 677 76.41 2.46 14.95
CA THR A 677 76.15 1.02 14.74
C THR A 677 75.55 0.66 13.38
N THR A 678 75.06 1.65 12.61
CA THR A 678 74.32 1.41 11.37
C THR A 678 74.85 2.26 10.20
N ARG A 679 74.80 1.71 8.97
CA ARG A 679 75.23 2.38 7.72
C ARG A 679 74.43 3.64 7.36
N GLU A 680 73.27 3.89 7.97
CA GLU A 680 72.40 5.07 7.75
C GLU A 680 72.80 6.31 8.59
N ALA A 681 74.02 6.32 9.14
CA ALA A 681 74.50 7.31 10.12
C ALA A 681 74.31 8.80 9.73
N PRO A 682 74.49 9.25 8.46
CA PRO A 682 74.40 10.68 8.14
C PRO A 682 72.98 11.25 8.32
N GLY A 683 71.94 10.53 7.88
CA GLY A 683 70.56 10.98 8.01
C GLY A 683 70.04 10.93 9.45
N MET A 684 70.52 9.96 10.25
CA MET A 684 70.20 9.88 11.68
C MET A 684 70.86 11.01 12.47
N ALA A 685 72.11 11.37 12.15
CA ALA A 685 72.82 12.46 12.80
C ALA A 685 72.16 13.82 12.52
N GLU A 686 71.71 14.07 11.28
CA GLU A 686 70.95 15.28 10.95
C GLU A 686 69.60 15.34 11.68
N ARG A 687 68.88 14.21 11.75
CA ARG A 687 67.62 14.13 12.50
C ARG A 687 67.85 14.34 14.00
N LEU A 688 68.88 13.74 14.59
CA LEU A 688 69.26 13.91 16.00
C LEU A 688 69.53 15.39 16.30
N ALA A 689 70.41 16.03 15.51
CA ALA A 689 70.75 17.45 15.68
C ALA A 689 69.51 18.35 15.59
N ASN A 690 68.58 18.05 14.68
CA ASN A 690 67.31 18.76 14.56
C ASN A 690 66.41 18.57 15.80
N LEU A 691 66.29 17.36 16.32
CA LEU A 691 65.47 17.07 17.51
C LEU A 691 66.06 17.67 18.79
N GLU A 692 67.38 17.62 18.96
CA GLU A 692 68.09 18.29 20.05
C GLU A 692 67.89 19.80 19.99
N ALA A 693 67.98 20.40 18.80
CA ALA A 693 67.68 21.82 18.60
C ALA A 693 66.22 22.17 18.93
N VAL A 694 65.27 21.27 18.66
CA VAL A 694 63.86 21.44 19.03
C VAL A 694 63.68 21.38 20.55
N LEU A 695 64.35 20.44 21.24
CA LEU A 695 64.34 20.37 22.70
C LEU A 695 64.96 21.62 23.35
N ALA A 696 66.05 22.15 22.78
CA ALA A 696 66.74 23.32 23.31
C ALA A 696 65.97 24.63 23.14
N ARG A 697 65.30 24.82 21.98
CA ARG A 697 64.54 26.06 21.68
C ARG A 697 63.25 26.21 22.48
N GLY A 698 62.73 25.12 23.04
CA GLY A 698 61.42 25.10 23.70
C GLY A 698 60.25 25.23 22.71
N PRO A 699 59.01 25.09 23.20
CA PRO A 699 57.83 25.15 22.35
C PRO A 699 57.68 26.55 21.75
N LYS A 700 57.65 26.64 20.41
CA LYS A 700 57.26 27.88 19.73
C LYS A 700 55.82 28.18 20.11
N LYS A 701 55.57 29.33 20.76
CA LYS A 701 54.21 29.82 21.00
C LYS A 701 53.54 30.07 19.64
N PRO A 702 52.51 29.31 19.25
CA PRO A 702 51.83 29.57 17.99
C PRO A 702 51.14 30.93 18.05
N SER A 703 51.03 31.61 16.91
CA SER A 703 50.28 32.87 16.85
C SER A 703 48.80 32.62 17.15
N ALA A 704 48.08 33.64 17.63
CA ALA A 704 46.63 33.54 17.88
C ALA A 704 45.84 33.05 16.65
N ARG A 705 46.24 33.46 15.45
CA ARG A 705 45.66 32.96 14.19
C ARG A 705 45.89 31.47 14.00
N ARG A 706 47.09 30.96 14.32
CA ARG A 706 47.40 29.52 14.24
C ARG A 706 46.62 28.74 15.29
N LEU A 707 46.53 29.23 16.52
CA LEU A 707 45.73 28.62 17.59
C LEU A 707 44.26 28.50 17.19
N LYS A 708 43.67 29.57 16.65
CA LYS A 708 42.31 29.53 16.09
C LYS A 708 42.17 28.47 14.99
N ASN A 709 43.10 28.42 14.03
CA ASN A 709 43.06 27.42 12.95
C ASN A 709 43.18 25.97 13.47
N LEU A 710 43.95 25.74 14.54
CA LEU A 710 44.05 24.43 15.19
C LEU A 710 42.75 24.08 15.93
N GLY A 711 42.15 25.05 16.63
CA GLY A 711 40.81 24.91 17.21
C GLY A 711 39.75 24.55 16.17
N ASP A 712 39.72 25.28 15.04
CA ASP A 712 38.81 25.00 13.93
C ASP A 712 39.01 23.57 13.36
N LYS A 713 40.26 23.08 13.31
CA LYS A 713 40.59 21.70 12.89
C LYS A 713 40.15 20.65 13.89
N LEU A 714 40.32 20.90 15.20
CA LEU A 714 39.85 20.02 16.27
C LEU A 714 38.31 19.95 16.26
N GLU A 715 37.64 21.08 16.10
CA GLU A 715 36.17 21.11 15.99
C GLU A 715 35.67 20.36 14.76
N ALA A 716 36.35 20.50 13.61
CA ALA A 716 36.07 19.68 12.42
C ALA A 716 36.36 18.18 12.66
N CYS A 717 37.37 17.86 13.48
CA CYS A 717 37.67 16.49 13.88
C CYS A 717 36.53 15.90 14.72
N VAL A 718 36.01 16.65 15.70
CA VAL A 718 34.81 16.29 16.47
C VAL A 718 33.62 16.05 15.54
N GLY A 719 33.34 16.98 14.63
CA GLY A 719 32.22 16.85 13.67
C GLY A 719 32.33 15.62 12.76
N ARG A 720 33.54 15.24 12.33
CA ARG A 720 33.74 14.05 11.48
C ARG A 720 33.64 12.72 12.23
N ASN A 721 34.13 12.66 13.47
CA ASN A 721 34.22 11.41 14.22
C ASN A 721 32.98 11.14 15.08
N ALA A 722 32.28 12.16 15.58
CA ALA A 722 31.11 11.98 16.42
C ALA A 722 30.02 11.07 15.81
N PRO A 723 29.67 11.18 14.51
CA PRO A 723 28.67 10.30 13.90
C PRO A 723 29.13 8.84 13.84
N ALA A 724 30.42 8.60 13.60
CA ALA A 724 30.99 7.25 13.49
C ALA A 724 30.97 6.52 14.82
N THR A 725 31.34 7.24 15.88
CA THR A 725 31.37 6.69 17.22
C THR A 725 29.97 6.48 17.75
N LEU A 726 29.05 7.42 17.53
CA LEU A 726 27.66 7.23 17.88
C LEU A 726 27.05 6.01 17.17
N GLU A 727 27.37 5.84 15.88
CA GLU A 727 26.95 4.69 15.10
C GLU A 727 27.51 3.37 15.64
N SER A 728 28.79 3.35 16.05
CA SER A 728 29.44 2.20 16.70
C SER A 728 28.86 1.90 18.08
N ASP A 729 28.63 2.92 18.90
CA ASP A 729 28.05 2.80 20.24
C ASP A 729 26.61 2.24 20.15
N LEU A 730 25.80 2.78 19.22
CA LEU A 730 24.45 2.29 18.95
C LEU A 730 24.47 0.85 18.45
N SER A 731 25.37 0.52 17.53
CA SER A 731 25.55 -0.84 17.02
C SER A 731 25.84 -1.82 18.16
N THR A 732 26.77 -1.44 19.04
CA THR A 732 27.13 -2.22 20.24
C THR A 732 25.96 -2.33 21.21
N ALA A 733 25.22 -1.24 21.43
CA ALA A 733 24.07 -1.21 22.33
C ALA A 733 22.92 -2.08 21.81
N VAL A 734 22.65 -2.06 20.50
CA VAL A 734 21.69 -2.96 19.84
C VAL A 734 22.10 -4.42 20.04
N LEU A 735 23.38 -4.73 19.83
CA LEU A 735 23.92 -6.08 20.01
C LEU A 735 23.81 -6.57 21.46
N LYS A 736 24.11 -5.71 22.43
CA LYS A 736 23.88 -6.01 23.85
C LYS A 736 22.41 -6.25 24.16
N ALA A 737 21.53 -5.39 23.63
CA ALA A 737 20.09 -5.47 23.87
C ALA A 737 19.47 -6.78 23.36
N VAL A 738 19.99 -7.34 22.27
CA VAL A 738 19.56 -8.65 21.76
C VAL A 738 20.25 -9.85 22.43
N GLY A 739 21.12 -9.61 23.41
CA GLY A 739 21.76 -10.63 24.25
C GLY A 739 23.16 -11.04 23.82
N PHE A 740 23.86 -10.26 22.99
CA PHE A 740 25.26 -10.51 22.65
C PHE A 740 26.19 -9.89 23.70
N ASN A 741 26.99 -10.71 24.39
CA ASN A 741 27.91 -10.28 25.43
C ASN A 741 29.28 -9.86 24.84
N ASP A 742 29.96 -8.91 25.50
CA ASP A 742 31.24 -8.28 25.10
C ASP A 742 32.44 -9.23 24.85
N ARG A 743 32.30 -10.54 25.09
CA ARG A 743 33.42 -11.49 25.07
C ARG A 743 33.67 -12.18 23.74
N GLU A 744 32.76 -12.06 22.78
CA GLU A 744 32.95 -12.66 21.45
C GLU A 744 33.34 -11.57 20.45
N PRO A 745 34.50 -11.68 19.77
CA PRO A 745 34.85 -10.75 18.71
C PRO A 745 33.77 -10.84 17.62
N LEU A 746 32.93 -9.82 17.57
CA LEU A 746 31.88 -9.69 16.57
C LEU A 746 32.50 -9.88 15.18
N PRO A 747 31.97 -10.79 14.34
CA PRO A 747 32.51 -11.06 13.01
C PRO A 747 32.63 -9.76 12.19
N ARG A 748 33.51 -9.75 11.18
CA ARG A 748 33.72 -8.64 10.22
C ARG A 748 32.46 -8.15 9.48
N PHE A 749 31.30 -8.75 9.72
CA PHE A 749 30.02 -8.46 9.07
C PHE A 749 29.09 -7.57 9.91
N GLN A 750 29.60 -6.82 10.90
CA GLN A 750 28.78 -6.01 11.83
C GLN A 750 27.72 -5.15 11.12
N ASP A 751 28.11 -4.43 10.06
CA ASP A 751 27.19 -3.52 9.37
C ASP A 751 26.04 -4.28 8.69
N ILE A 752 26.36 -5.36 7.97
CA ILE A 752 25.36 -6.17 7.27
C ILE A 752 24.43 -6.88 8.26
N ALA A 753 24.99 -7.41 9.36
CA ALA A 753 24.18 -8.06 10.39
C ALA A 753 23.18 -7.06 10.98
N ILE A 754 23.59 -5.83 11.25
CA ILE A 754 22.69 -4.81 11.80
C ILE A 754 21.63 -4.41 10.77
N ASP A 755 22.00 -4.21 9.50
CA ASP A 755 21.04 -3.90 8.45
C ASP A 755 19.99 -5.03 8.28
N ILE A 756 20.41 -6.29 8.37
CA ILE A 756 19.51 -7.45 8.40
C ILE A 756 18.58 -7.39 9.62
N LEU A 757 19.11 -7.12 10.82
CA LEU A 757 18.29 -6.98 12.03
C LEU A 757 17.26 -5.86 11.88
N MET A 758 17.64 -4.71 11.31
CA MET A 758 16.72 -3.61 11.05
C MET A 758 15.59 -4.04 10.11
N ALA A 759 15.93 -4.77 9.06
CA ALA A 759 14.96 -5.32 8.12
C ALA A 759 13.97 -6.28 8.80
N ILE A 760 14.49 -7.16 9.67
CA ILE A 760 13.68 -8.08 10.48
C ILE A 760 12.73 -7.31 11.40
N LEU A 761 13.22 -6.30 12.11
CA LEU A 761 12.40 -5.49 13.02
C LEU A 761 11.28 -4.73 12.30
N GLY A 762 11.47 -4.41 11.02
CA GLY A 762 10.46 -3.82 10.14
C GLY A 762 9.39 -4.79 9.62
N VAL A 763 9.53 -6.09 9.85
CA VAL A 763 8.51 -7.09 9.46
C VAL A 763 7.24 -6.90 10.31
N LYS A 764 6.12 -6.64 9.64
CA LYS A 764 4.81 -6.35 10.27
C LYS A 764 4.23 -7.53 11.05
N ASP A 765 4.47 -8.76 10.57
CA ASP A 765 3.97 -9.98 11.22
C ASP A 765 4.86 -10.34 12.43
N PRO A 766 4.34 -10.36 13.68
CA PRO A 766 5.15 -10.61 14.87
C PRO A 766 5.82 -11.99 14.87
N GLY A 767 5.12 -13.04 14.45
CA GLY A 767 5.66 -14.41 14.42
C GLY A 767 6.82 -14.53 13.43
N GLN A 768 6.66 -13.97 12.23
CA GLN A 768 7.71 -13.90 11.24
C GLN A 768 8.92 -13.07 11.70
N ARG A 769 8.67 -11.97 12.43
CA ARG A 769 9.73 -11.14 13.02
C ARG A 769 10.50 -11.89 14.09
N GLU A 770 9.82 -12.61 14.98
CA GLU A 770 10.45 -13.46 16.00
C GLU A 770 11.31 -14.56 15.37
N LEU A 771 10.78 -15.23 14.33
CA LEU A 771 11.55 -16.19 13.52
C LEU A 771 12.77 -15.53 12.89
N GLY A 772 12.65 -14.31 12.36
CA GLY A 772 13.76 -13.54 11.83
C GLY A 772 14.82 -13.21 12.89
N ILE A 773 14.42 -12.82 14.11
CA ILE A 773 15.36 -12.51 15.20
C ILE A 773 16.10 -13.79 15.62
N ALA A 774 15.38 -14.91 15.75
CA ALA A 774 16.01 -16.21 16.00
C ALA A 774 16.99 -16.56 14.87
N LEU A 775 16.58 -16.37 13.61
CA LEU A 775 17.38 -16.55 12.41
C LEU A 775 18.69 -15.75 12.45
N TRP A 776 18.57 -14.49 12.82
CA TRP A 776 19.69 -13.60 12.91
C TRP A 776 20.67 -13.97 14.03
N LYS A 777 20.13 -14.36 15.20
CA LYS A 777 20.94 -14.77 16.36
C LYS A 777 21.82 -15.99 16.07
N GLU A 778 21.34 -17.02 15.36
CA GLU A 778 22.24 -18.13 15.06
C GLU A 778 23.16 -17.86 13.87
N GLY A 779 22.82 -16.94 12.96
CA GLY A 779 23.76 -16.47 11.94
C GLY A 779 25.03 -15.87 12.57
N LEU A 780 24.89 -15.24 13.75
CA LEU A 780 26.03 -14.73 14.51
C LEU A 780 26.91 -15.82 15.14
N LYS A 781 26.40 -17.03 15.37
CA LYS A 781 27.15 -18.15 16.00
C LYS A 781 28.15 -18.83 15.03
N ALA A 782 28.33 -18.29 13.81
CA ALA A 782 29.32 -18.72 12.82
C ALA A 782 29.26 -20.20 12.38
N GLY A 783 28.10 -20.85 12.52
CA GLY A 783 27.89 -22.25 12.10
C GLY A 783 26.84 -22.38 11.00
N PRO A 784 26.95 -23.40 10.11
CA PRO A 784 25.85 -23.75 9.21
C PRO A 784 24.59 -24.01 10.04
N TRP A 785 23.46 -23.53 9.53
CA TRP A 785 22.17 -23.45 10.22
C TRP A 785 21.55 -24.82 10.53
N ALA A 786 22.09 -25.52 11.53
CA ALA A 786 21.66 -26.84 11.95
C ALA A 786 20.32 -26.80 12.72
N SER A 787 20.06 -25.72 13.47
CA SER A 787 18.96 -25.67 14.46
C SER A 787 17.55 -25.70 13.88
N MET A 788 17.29 -25.14 12.68
CA MET A 788 15.95 -25.25 12.09
C MET A 788 15.66 -26.60 11.42
N GLN A 789 16.67 -27.42 11.11
CA GLN A 789 16.40 -28.79 10.68
C GLN A 789 15.67 -29.56 11.79
N ASP A 790 15.94 -29.17 13.05
CA ASP A 790 15.31 -29.78 14.21
C ASP A 790 13.90 -29.26 14.54
N HIS A 791 13.43 -28.22 13.86
CA HIS A 791 12.08 -27.69 14.09
C HIS A 791 11.02 -28.77 13.78
N PRO A 792 9.99 -28.99 14.63
CA PRO A 792 9.03 -30.07 14.46
C PRO A 792 8.35 -30.10 13.08
N ALA A 793 7.97 -28.94 12.54
CA ALA A 793 7.36 -28.84 11.21
C ALA A 793 8.33 -29.26 10.08
N ASN A 794 9.61 -28.91 10.19
CA ASN A 794 10.64 -29.30 9.24
C ASN A 794 10.95 -30.80 9.34
N LYS A 795 11.06 -31.36 10.56
CA LYS A 795 11.19 -32.81 10.78
C LYS A 795 10.02 -33.58 10.17
N ALA A 796 8.79 -33.10 10.39
CA ALA A 796 7.60 -33.70 9.82
C ALA A 796 7.62 -33.67 8.28
N PHE A 797 8.01 -32.55 7.68
CA PHE A 797 8.17 -32.46 6.22
C PHE A 797 9.24 -33.43 5.69
N VAL A 798 10.43 -33.45 6.28
CA VAL A 798 11.52 -34.36 5.89
C VAL A 798 11.08 -35.82 6.01
N LYS A 799 10.37 -36.18 7.09
CA LYS A 799 9.81 -37.53 7.25
C LYS A 799 8.84 -37.85 6.12
N ARG A 800 7.87 -36.97 5.83
CA ARG A 800 6.92 -37.17 4.72
C ARG A 800 7.62 -37.37 3.37
N MET A 801 8.65 -36.57 3.08
CA MET A 801 9.44 -36.72 1.85
C MET A 801 10.15 -38.08 1.78
N LYS A 802 10.74 -38.53 2.89
CA LYS A 802 11.35 -39.87 2.97
C LYS A 802 10.30 -40.98 2.82
N ASP A 803 9.11 -40.81 3.41
CA ASP A 803 8.01 -41.79 3.32
C ASP A 803 7.51 -41.96 1.87
N ILE A 804 7.62 -40.95 1.01
CA ILE A 804 7.33 -41.04 -0.45
C ILE A 804 8.54 -41.51 -1.28
N GLY A 805 9.63 -41.95 -0.64
CA GLY A 805 10.81 -42.51 -1.30
C GLY A 805 11.87 -41.48 -1.73
N LEU A 806 11.73 -40.20 -1.36
CA LEU A 806 12.67 -39.16 -1.74
C LEU A 806 13.98 -39.26 -0.94
N ARG A 807 15.13 -39.20 -1.63
CA ARG A 807 16.45 -39.17 -0.97
C ARG A 807 16.75 -37.73 -0.54
N MET A 808 16.52 -37.42 0.73
CA MET A 808 16.65 -36.05 1.26
C MET A 808 18.09 -35.61 1.56
N ASP A 809 19.07 -36.51 1.60
CA ASP A 809 20.44 -36.18 2.02
C ASP A 809 21.10 -35.11 1.13
N PRO A 810 20.99 -35.14 -0.22
CA PRO A 810 21.49 -34.07 -1.08
C PRO A 810 20.84 -32.70 -0.86
N TRP A 811 19.67 -32.63 -0.23
CA TRP A 811 18.96 -31.38 0.07
C TRP A 811 19.30 -30.83 1.46
N LEU A 812 19.50 -31.72 2.44
CA LEU A 812 19.83 -31.38 3.82
C LEU A 812 21.33 -31.09 4.00
N ALA A 813 22.17 -31.85 3.31
CA ALA A 813 23.62 -31.70 3.24
C ALA A 813 24.02 -31.53 1.76
N PRO A 814 23.83 -30.32 1.19
CA PRO A 814 24.05 -30.08 -0.22
C PRO A 814 25.50 -30.38 -0.62
N PRO A 815 25.72 -30.82 -1.87
CA PRO A 815 27.07 -31.05 -2.38
C PRO A 815 27.91 -29.77 -2.29
N PRO A 816 29.24 -29.91 -2.18
CA PRO A 816 30.12 -28.75 -2.15
C PRO A 816 29.96 -27.92 -3.43
N PRO A 817 30.16 -26.58 -3.37
CA PRO A 817 29.99 -25.74 -4.54
C PRO A 817 30.91 -26.16 -5.70
N SER A 818 30.35 -26.26 -6.91
CA SER A 818 31.03 -26.68 -8.14
C SER A 818 31.40 -25.48 -9.02
N ASP A 819 32.58 -25.51 -9.61
CA ASP A 819 33.00 -24.51 -10.60
C ASP A 819 32.40 -24.85 -11.97
N MET A 820 31.62 -23.93 -12.51
CA MET A 820 30.89 -24.07 -13.77
C MET A 820 31.31 -22.95 -14.74
N PRO A 821 31.74 -23.28 -15.97
CA PRO A 821 32.00 -22.28 -16.99
C PRO A 821 30.68 -21.65 -17.47
N THR A 822 30.64 -20.33 -17.56
CA THR A 822 29.54 -19.57 -18.16
C THR A 822 29.66 -19.54 -19.68
N ALA A 823 28.59 -19.20 -20.38
CA ALA A 823 28.61 -19.04 -21.85
C ALA A 823 29.63 -18.00 -22.36
N ASN A 824 30.03 -17.05 -21.51
CA ASN A 824 31.06 -16.06 -21.82
C ASN A 824 32.48 -16.41 -21.33
N GLY A 825 32.70 -17.66 -20.92
CA GLY A 825 34.02 -18.20 -20.54
C GLY A 825 34.51 -17.82 -19.14
N LYS A 826 33.67 -17.18 -18.31
CA LYS A 826 33.98 -16.97 -16.89
C LYS A 826 33.72 -18.25 -16.11
N ILE A 827 34.34 -18.38 -14.94
CA ILE A 827 34.05 -19.47 -14.02
C ILE A 827 33.18 -18.92 -12.89
N PHE A 828 32.02 -19.52 -12.67
CA PHE A 828 31.20 -19.30 -11.50
C PHE A 828 31.27 -20.50 -10.58
N ARG A 829 31.41 -20.26 -9.28
CA ARG A 829 31.29 -21.28 -8.24
C ARG A 829 29.84 -21.34 -7.77
N LEU A 830 29.12 -22.40 -8.14
CA LEU A 830 27.70 -22.59 -7.87
C LEU A 830 27.49 -23.52 -6.68
N GLY A 831 26.63 -23.14 -5.73
CA GLY A 831 26.24 -24.03 -4.64
C GLY A 831 25.02 -23.51 -3.88
N ILE A 832 24.38 -24.40 -3.12
CA ILE A 832 23.33 -24.02 -2.16
C ILE A 832 24.00 -23.34 -0.97
N THR A 833 23.52 -22.17 -0.59
CA THR A 833 23.93 -21.54 0.68
C THR A 833 23.11 -22.09 1.84
N LEU A 834 23.79 -22.32 2.96
CA LEU A 834 23.19 -22.62 4.26
C LEU A 834 23.44 -21.49 5.28
N ASP A 835 24.11 -20.42 4.86
CA ASP A 835 24.34 -19.24 5.68
C ASP A 835 23.06 -18.40 5.71
N PRO A 836 22.44 -18.20 6.89
CA PRO A 836 21.25 -17.37 7.02
C PRO A 836 21.43 -15.95 6.50
N PHE A 837 22.60 -15.34 6.70
CA PHE A 837 22.84 -13.97 6.28
C PHE A 837 22.87 -13.87 4.75
N ASP A 838 23.50 -14.84 4.09
CA ASP A 838 23.43 -14.96 2.64
C ASP A 838 21.98 -15.08 2.14
N ILE A 839 21.13 -15.88 2.80
CA ILE A 839 19.72 -16.04 2.39
C ILE A 839 18.92 -14.76 2.65
N LEU A 840 19.08 -14.14 3.82
CA LEU A 840 18.44 -12.85 4.16
C LEU A 840 18.87 -11.71 3.22
N MET A 841 20.08 -11.78 2.68
CA MET A 841 20.62 -10.82 1.71
C MET A 841 20.24 -11.13 0.25
N MET A 842 19.45 -12.18 -0.02
CA MET A 842 19.18 -12.62 -1.39
C MET A 842 18.56 -11.55 -2.27
N GLY A 843 17.68 -10.71 -1.71
CA GLY A 843 17.12 -9.61 -2.48
C GLY A 843 18.09 -8.47 -2.69
N GLU A 844 18.93 -8.17 -1.69
CA GLU A 844 19.83 -7.01 -1.67
C GLU A 844 20.89 -7.11 -2.76
N HIS A 845 21.42 -8.32 -3.01
CA HIS A 845 22.37 -8.56 -4.10
C HIS A 845 21.81 -8.11 -5.47
N PHE A 846 20.49 -8.18 -5.68
CA PHE A 846 19.87 -7.90 -6.98
C PHE A 846 18.86 -6.75 -6.96
N GLN A 847 18.73 -6.04 -5.83
CA GLN A 847 17.79 -4.93 -5.64
C GLN A 847 16.35 -5.31 -6.01
N SER A 848 15.91 -6.51 -5.61
CA SER A 848 14.56 -7.03 -5.86
C SER A 848 13.58 -6.65 -4.74
N CYS A 849 12.31 -7.04 -4.86
CA CYS A 849 11.31 -6.87 -3.79
C CYS A 849 11.65 -7.60 -2.48
N LEU A 850 12.63 -8.52 -2.51
CA LEU A 850 13.16 -9.27 -1.36
C LEU A 850 14.33 -8.56 -0.66
N SER A 851 14.73 -7.36 -1.10
CA SER A 851 15.86 -6.62 -0.49
C SER A 851 15.55 -6.25 0.96
N LEU A 852 16.54 -5.87 1.77
CA LEU A 852 16.36 -5.56 3.20
C LEU A 852 15.26 -4.52 3.50
N HIS A 853 14.99 -3.64 2.54
CA HIS A 853 13.94 -2.63 2.63
C HIS A 853 12.84 -2.82 1.58
N GLY A 854 12.76 -3.99 0.96
CA GLY A 854 11.71 -4.34 0.02
C GLY A 854 10.44 -4.82 0.74
N GLY A 855 9.28 -4.56 0.14
CA GLY A 855 7.98 -4.94 0.72
C GLY A 855 7.80 -6.45 0.97
N ASN A 856 8.62 -7.30 0.32
CA ASN A 856 8.60 -8.75 0.46
C ASN A 856 9.79 -9.31 1.24
N PHE A 857 10.57 -8.48 1.97
CA PHE A 857 11.70 -8.94 2.77
C PHE A 857 11.35 -10.11 3.71
N TYR A 858 10.15 -10.11 4.29
CA TYR A 858 9.66 -11.19 5.15
C TYR A 858 9.77 -12.59 4.53
N SER A 859 9.70 -12.70 3.20
CA SER A 859 9.81 -13.95 2.47
C SER A 859 11.23 -14.52 2.49
N THR A 860 12.25 -13.67 2.67
CA THR A 860 13.65 -14.15 2.85
C THR A 860 13.82 -14.92 4.15
N ILE A 861 13.08 -14.53 5.20
CA ILE A 861 13.01 -15.29 6.47
C ILE A 861 12.40 -16.67 6.17
N THR A 862 11.28 -16.72 5.45
CA THR A 862 10.64 -17.99 5.06
C THR A 862 11.57 -18.89 4.25
N ASN A 863 12.28 -18.32 3.27
CA ASN A 863 13.25 -19.05 2.44
C ASN A 863 14.42 -19.62 3.25
N ALA A 864 14.72 -19.05 4.41
CA ALA A 864 15.78 -19.51 5.29
C ALA A 864 15.30 -20.52 6.35
N VAL A 865 14.08 -20.37 6.87
CA VAL A 865 13.58 -21.23 7.98
C VAL A 865 12.84 -22.47 7.50
N ASP A 866 12.15 -22.41 6.36
CA ASP A 866 11.40 -23.55 5.85
C ASP A 866 12.36 -24.50 5.12
N ILE A 867 12.48 -25.72 5.63
CA ILE A 867 13.45 -26.69 5.09
C ILE A 867 13.17 -27.07 3.63
N ASN A 868 11.95 -26.86 3.13
CA ASN A 868 11.60 -27.12 1.74
C ASN A 868 12.03 -26.00 0.77
N LYS A 869 12.81 -25.00 1.21
CA LYS A 869 13.30 -23.89 0.37
C LYS A 869 14.82 -23.80 0.48
N ARG A 870 15.49 -23.56 -0.66
CA ARG A 870 16.96 -23.41 -0.76
C ARG A 870 17.34 -22.34 -1.75
N VAL A 871 18.43 -21.62 -1.50
CA VAL A 871 18.95 -20.61 -2.43
C VAL A 871 20.27 -21.09 -3.01
N ILE A 872 20.35 -21.19 -4.34
CA ILE A 872 21.60 -21.36 -5.06
C ILE A 872 22.22 -19.98 -5.23
N TYR A 873 23.51 -19.86 -4.96
CA TYR A 873 24.33 -18.74 -5.40
C TYR A 873 25.39 -19.18 -6.42
N ALA A 874 25.58 -18.37 -7.45
CA ALA A 874 26.78 -18.35 -8.26
C ALA A 874 27.69 -17.24 -7.74
N ARG A 875 28.92 -17.59 -7.35
CA ARG A 875 29.95 -16.63 -6.94
C ARG A 875 31.05 -16.56 -7.98
N ASP A 876 31.56 -15.36 -8.24
CA ASP A 876 32.75 -15.18 -9.08
C ASP A 876 34.03 -15.65 -8.34
N PRO A 877 35.20 -15.70 -9.01
CA PRO A 877 36.45 -16.10 -8.36
C PRO A 877 36.89 -15.21 -7.19
N ALA A 878 36.31 -14.01 -7.05
CA ALA A 878 36.54 -13.12 -5.90
C ALA A 878 35.55 -13.40 -4.74
N GLY A 879 34.71 -14.43 -4.85
CA GLY A 879 33.69 -14.79 -3.86
C GLY A 879 32.43 -13.92 -3.91
N LYS A 880 32.33 -12.98 -4.85
CA LYS A 880 31.19 -12.07 -4.95
C LYS A 880 30.02 -12.77 -5.62
N VAL A 881 28.82 -12.61 -5.07
CA VAL A 881 27.58 -13.08 -5.69
C VAL A 881 27.41 -12.46 -7.08
N ALA A 882 27.32 -13.32 -8.09
CA ALA A 882 27.12 -12.98 -9.50
C ALA A 882 25.76 -13.44 -10.02
N GLY A 883 25.20 -14.52 -9.45
CA GLY A 883 23.86 -15.03 -9.75
C GLY A 883 23.18 -15.66 -8.53
N ARG A 884 21.85 -15.72 -8.51
CA ARG A 884 21.06 -16.47 -7.51
C ARG A 884 19.82 -17.09 -8.12
N CYS A 885 19.39 -18.24 -7.60
CA CYS A 885 18.11 -18.86 -7.93
C CYS A 885 17.52 -19.48 -6.65
N LEU A 886 16.23 -19.24 -6.39
CA LEU A 886 15.50 -19.94 -5.33
C LEU A 886 15.02 -21.29 -5.88
N LEU A 887 15.22 -22.33 -5.09
CA LEU A 887 14.67 -23.66 -5.27
C LEU A 887 13.65 -23.93 -4.17
N ALA A 888 12.60 -24.68 -4.50
CA ALA A 888 11.69 -25.22 -3.51
C ALA A 888 11.34 -26.69 -3.79
N LEU A 889 11.01 -27.43 -2.74
CA LEU A 889 10.38 -28.74 -2.86
C LEU A 889 8.87 -28.58 -2.73
N THR A 890 8.15 -29.12 -3.70
CA THR A 890 6.70 -29.25 -3.62
C THR A 890 6.30 -30.28 -2.56
N ASP A 891 5.04 -30.29 -2.16
CA ASP A 891 4.50 -31.28 -1.23
C ASP A 891 4.50 -32.71 -1.78
N GLN A 892 4.75 -32.88 -3.09
CA GLN A 892 4.95 -34.16 -3.76
C GLN A 892 6.45 -34.50 -3.98
N GLY A 893 7.37 -33.70 -3.43
CA GLY A 893 8.81 -33.97 -3.49
C GLY A 893 9.48 -33.64 -4.83
N ARG A 894 8.86 -32.81 -5.68
CA ARG A 894 9.47 -32.30 -6.93
C ARG A 894 10.22 -31.00 -6.68
N ILE A 895 11.27 -30.73 -7.44
CA ILE A 895 12.04 -29.47 -7.32
C ILE A 895 11.45 -28.40 -8.23
N GLN A 896 10.99 -27.29 -7.67
CA GLN A 896 10.66 -26.06 -8.39
C GLN A 896 11.84 -25.10 -8.42
N THR A 897 12.01 -24.43 -9.55
CA THR A 897 12.95 -23.33 -9.77
C THR A 897 12.20 -22.03 -9.90
N PHE A 898 12.71 -20.96 -9.32
CA PHE A 898 12.18 -19.60 -9.42
C PHE A 898 13.10 -18.71 -10.25
N HIS A 899 12.66 -17.49 -10.55
CA HIS A 899 13.38 -16.56 -11.41
C HIS A 899 14.89 -16.45 -11.09
N PRO A 900 15.79 -16.79 -12.02
CA PRO A 900 17.23 -16.71 -11.82
C PRO A 900 17.69 -15.27 -12.05
N TYR A 901 18.29 -14.66 -11.03
CA TYR A 901 18.86 -13.34 -11.15
C TYR A 901 20.35 -13.45 -11.43
N CYS A 902 20.85 -12.72 -12.43
CA CYS A 902 22.29 -12.62 -12.71
C CYS A 902 22.71 -11.19 -13.07
N HIS A 903 23.86 -10.75 -12.56
CA HIS A 903 24.43 -9.45 -12.92
C HIS A 903 24.95 -9.39 -14.35
N ASP A 904 25.28 -10.55 -14.93
CA ASP A 904 25.82 -10.70 -16.27
C ASP A 904 24.84 -11.47 -17.15
N GLY A 905 24.02 -10.75 -17.92
CA GLY A 905 23.03 -11.37 -18.81
C GLY A 905 23.64 -12.22 -19.95
N LYS A 906 24.97 -12.22 -20.12
CA LYS A 906 25.67 -13.10 -21.07
C LYS A 906 26.18 -14.40 -20.43
N ALA A 907 25.95 -14.60 -19.14
CA ALA A 907 26.42 -15.79 -18.45
C ALA A 907 25.55 -17.03 -18.70
N GLU A 908 24.32 -16.85 -19.21
CA GLU A 908 23.30 -17.92 -19.31
C GLU A 908 23.11 -18.63 -17.97
N PHE A 909 22.95 -17.84 -16.90
CA PHE A 909 22.86 -18.35 -15.54
C PHE A 909 21.59 -19.18 -15.29
N ASP A 910 20.51 -18.91 -16.02
CA ASP A 910 19.32 -19.76 -16.13
C ASP A 910 19.67 -21.19 -16.50
N LYS A 911 20.49 -21.41 -17.54
CA LYS A 911 20.94 -22.75 -17.95
C LYS A 911 21.79 -23.42 -16.87
N LEU A 912 22.68 -22.66 -16.21
CA LEU A 912 23.50 -23.17 -15.12
C LEU A 912 22.67 -23.55 -13.89
N ALA A 913 21.70 -22.72 -13.52
CA ALA A 913 20.76 -22.99 -12.42
C ALA A 913 19.89 -24.22 -12.73
N ASN A 914 19.43 -24.36 -13.97
CA ASN A 914 18.69 -25.54 -14.41
C ASN A 914 19.53 -26.82 -14.36
N ALA A 915 20.77 -26.77 -14.85
CA ALA A 915 21.68 -27.91 -14.80
C ALA A 915 21.92 -28.35 -13.34
N PHE A 916 22.13 -27.38 -12.45
CA PHE A 916 22.27 -27.64 -11.01
C PHE A 916 21.00 -28.26 -10.41
N ALA A 917 19.81 -27.69 -10.70
CA ALA A 917 18.54 -28.21 -10.20
C ALA A 917 18.24 -29.63 -10.71
N SER A 918 18.59 -29.91 -11.97
CA SER A 918 18.43 -31.22 -12.60
C SER A 918 19.36 -32.27 -12.00
N ASP A 919 20.64 -31.94 -11.78
CA ASP A 919 21.59 -32.83 -11.09
C ASP A 919 21.14 -33.10 -9.64
N LEU A 920 20.67 -32.07 -8.93
CA LEU A 920 20.12 -32.22 -7.59
C LEU A 920 18.89 -33.12 -7.57
N ALA A 921 17.93 -32.92 -8.50
CA ALA A 921 16.74 -33.75 -8.63
C ALA A 921 17.11 -35.23 -8.88
N ALA A 922 18.05 -35.49 -9.79
CA ALA A 922 18.54 -36.83 -10.09
C ALA A 922 19.17 -37.51 -8.86
N ARG A 923 20.00 -36.79 -8.09
CA ARG A 923 20.58 -37.31 -6.84
C ARG A 923 19.53 -37.62 -5.78
N MET A 924 18.48 -36.82 -5.72
CA MET A 924 17.36 -37.00 -4.81
C MET A 924 16.39 -38.11 -5.24
N GLY A 925 16.50 -38.60 -6.48
CA GLY A 925 15.55 -39.56 -7.06
C GLY A 925 14.20 -38.93 -7.40
N THR A 926 14.20 -37.67 -7.84
CA THR A 926 13.00 -36.90 -8.24
C THR A 926 13.24 -36.15 -9.55
N THR A 927 12.29 -35.31 -9.96
CA THR A 927 12.37 -34.45 -11.14
C THR A 927 12.19 -32.98 -10.76
N THR A 928 12.59 -32.09 -11.67
CA THR A 928 12.14 -30.71 -11.63
C THR A 928 10.67 -30.61 -12.05
N SER A 929 9.96 -29.56 -11.63
CA SER A 929 8.55 -29.30 -11.92
C SER A 929 8.31 -27.79 -11.93
N GLN A 930 7.30 -27.33 -12.67
CA GLN A 930 6.79 -25.95 -12.56
C GLN A 930 5.43 -25.88 -11.89
N LYS A 931 4.88 -27.02 -11.46
CA LYS A 931 3.60 -27.12 -10.76
C LYS A 931 3.77 -27.87 -9.45
N GLY A 932 2.75 -27.77 -8.61
CA GLY A 932 2.71 -28.34 -7.28
C GLY A 932 2.77 -27.25 -6.22
N ASP A 933 2.13 -27.53 -5.10
CA ASP A 933 2.10 -26.61 -3.96
C ASP A 933 3.41 -26.69 -3.19
N VAL A 934 3.95 -25.54 -2.80
CA VAL A 934 5.08 -25.43 -1.89
C VAL A 934 4.55 -24.87 -0.57
N SER A 935 4.27 -25.77 0.37
CA SER A 935 3.74 -25.37 1.68
C SER A 935 4.73 -24.48 2.45
N THR A 936 4.18 -23.55 3.25
CA THR A 936 4.90 -22.93 4.36
C THR A 936 4.98 -23.92 5.53
N LEU A 937 6.14 -24.04 6.17
CA LEU A 937 6.36 -25.07 7.20
C LEU A 937 6.45 -24.46 8.60
N VAL A 938 7.43 -23.59 8.80
CA VAL A 938 7.70 -22.89 10.06
C VAL A 938 7.15 -21.47 9.98
N ALA A 939 7.38 -20.80 8.86
CA ALA A 939 6.89 -19.46 8.61
C ALA A 939 5.37 -19.43 8.41
N ALA A 940 4.72 -18.32 8.77
CA ALA A 940 3.28 -18.16 8.61
C ALA A 940 2.87 -17.76 7.18
N ARG A 941 3.80 -17.17 6.43
CA ARG A 941 3.53 -16.68 5.07
C ARG A 941 4.76 -16.70 4.19
N TRP A 942 4.55 -16.69 2.89
CA TRP A 942 5.60 -16.69 1.88
C TRP A 942 5.16 -15.86 0.68
N TYR A 943 6.10 -15.14 0.07
CA TYR A 943 5.87 -14.48 -1.21
C TYR A 943 6.28 -15.44 -2.32
N ASP A 944 5.28 -16.09 -2.91
CA ASP A 944 5.41 -16.96 -4.07
C ASP A 944 5.20 -16.11 -5.34
N ASP A 945 6.27 -15.87 -6.11
CA ASP A 945 6.23 -15.18 -7.40
C ASP A 945 6.03 -16.13 -8.59
N GLY A 946 5.80 -17.41 -8.33
CA GLY A 946 5.59 -18.46 -9.31
C GLY A 946 6.91 -19.09 -9.80
N PRO A 947 6.94 -20.42 -10.02
CA PRO A 947 8.10 -21.09 -10.57
C PRO A 947 8.30 -20.75 -12.06
N GLU A 948 9.55 -20.80 -12.52
CA GLU A 948 9.96 -20.59 -13.91
C GLU A 948 10.53 -21.87 -14.54
N ASP A 949 10.34 -22.04 -15.85
CA ASP A 949 10.89 -23.17 -16.61
C ASP A 949 12.32 -22.85 -16.98
N LEU A 950 13.27 -23.22 -16.13
CA LEU A 950 14.69 -23.01 -16.49
C LEU A 950 15.20 -24.10 -17.43
N SER A 951 14.41 -25.17 -17.61
CA SER A 951 14.78 -26.27 -18.47
C SER A 951 14.47 -26.02 -19.93
N HIS A 952 13.80 -24.90 -20.26
CA HIS A 952 13.37 -24.56 -21.62
C HIS A 952 12.57 -25.70 -22.26
N ARG A 953 11.99 -26.56 -21.41
CA ARG A 953 11.25 -27.77 -21.78
C ARG A 953 9.97 -27.41 -22.52
N PHE A 954 9.44 -26.24 -22.24
CA PHE A 954 8.23 -25.71 -22.84
C PHE A 954 8.51 -24.54 -23.77
N ASP A 955 9.73 -24.40 -24.30
CA ASP A 955 10.06 -23.33 -25.25
C ASP A 955 9.18 -23.37 -26.51
N PHE A 956 8.67 -24.55 -26.88
CA PHE A 956 7.71 -24.70 -27.96
C PHE A 956 6.38 -23.96 -27.71
N THR A 957 6.09 -23.55 -26.47
CA THR A 957 4.89 -22.78 -26.11
C THR A 957 5.10 -21.26 -26.20
N HIS A 958 6.34 -20.80 -26.37
CA HIS A 958 6.63 -19.37 -26.52
C HIS A 958 6.14 -18.84 -27.86
N GLU A 959 5.65 -17.59 -27.85
CA GLU A 959 5.21 -16.88 -29.05
C GLU A 959 6.33 -16.87 -30.12
N GLY A 960 5.97 -17.24 -31.35
CA GLY A 960 6.92 -17.35 -32.46
C GLY A 960 7.72 -18.66 -32.52
N SER A 961 7.50 -19.61 -31.61
CA SER A 961 8.08 -20.95 -31.73
C SER A 961 7.63 -21.62 -33.05
N VAL A 962 8.48 -22.52 -33.58
CA VAL A 962 8.12 -23.30 -34.79
C VAL A 962 6.80 -24.03 -34.57
N PHE A 963 6.60 -24.63 -33.39
CA PHE A 963 5.34 -25.26 -33.02
C PHE A 963 4.15 -24.30 -33.18
N ARG A 964 4.16 -23.14 -32.52
CA ARG A 964 3.05 -22.16 -32.61
C ARG A 964 2.83 -21.64 -34.02
N THR A 965 3.87 -21.47 -34.84
CA THR A 965 3.70 -21.05 -36.24
C THR A 965 3.00 -22.09 -37.11
N VAL A 966 3.12 -23.37 -36.78
CA VAL A 966 2.54 -24.48 -37.55
C VAL A 966 1.14 -24.85 -37.05
N VAL A 967 0.86 -24.70 -35.74
CA VAL A 967 -0.45 -25.03 -35.11
C VAL A 967 -1.66 -24.48 -35.86
N PRO A 968 -1.70 -23.22 -36.37
CA PRO A 968 -2.85 -22.72 -37.11
C PRO A 968 -3.18 -23.50 -38.40
N THR A 969 -2.21 -24.24 -38.96
CA THR A 969 -2.30 -24.87 -40.28
C THR A 969 -2.20 -26.40 -40.26
N VAL A 970 -1.75 -27.00 -39.16
CA VAL A 970 -1.60 -28.46 -39.04
C VAL A 970 -2.95 -29.18 -39.08
N SER A 971 -3.05 -30.34 -39.72
CA SER A 971 -4.27 -31.15 -39.61
C SER A 971 -4.41 -31.73 -38.19
N PRO A 972 -5.63 -32.06 -37.72
CA PRO A 972 -5.81 -32.74 -36.42
C PRO A 972 -4.96 -34.01 -36.29
N GLU A 973 -4.87 -34.82 -37.34
CA GLU A 973 -4.07 -36.06 -37.36
C GLU A 973 -2.57 -35.78 -37.28
N GLY A 974 -2.12 -34.66 -37.87
CA GLY A 974 -0.72 -34.23 -37.82
C GLY A 974 -0.33 -33.58 -36.49
N PHE A 975 -1.29 -33.11 -35.70
CA PHE A 975 -1.04 -32.34 -34.49
C PHE A 975 -0.35 -33.16 -33.40
N ALA A 976 -0.77 -34.40 -33.15
CA ALA A 976 -0.13 -35.26 -32.15
C ALA A 976 1.35 -35.51 -32.46
N ARG A 977 1.68 -35.70 -33.74
CA ARG A 977 3.06 -35.85 -34.22
C ARG A 977 3.85 -34.56 -34.06
N LEU A 978 3.27 -33.42 -34.46
CA LEU A 978 3.90 -32.10 -34.29
C LEU A 978 4.21 -31.84 -32.81
N LEU A 979 3.28 -32.14 -31.90
CA LEU A 979 3.50 -31.99 -30.46
C LEU A 979 4.58 -32.94 -29.96
N ALA A 980 4.56 -34.22 -30.36
CA ALA A 980 5.58 -35.20 -29.99
C ALA A 980 6.99 -34.78 -30.43
N GLU A 981 7.12 -34.24 -31.65
CA GLU A 981 8.38 -33.70 -32.18
C GLU A 981 8.83 -32.46 -31.39
N ALA A 982 7.90 -31.54 -31.10
CA ALA A 982 8.18 -30.31 -30.36
C ALA A 982 8.60 -30.55 -28.90
N VAL A 983 8.12 -31.63 -28.27
CA VAL A 983 8.43 -31.96 -26.88
C VAL A 983 9.51 -33.01 -26.73
N HIS A 984 10.14 -33.50 -27.80
CA HIS A 984 11.22 -34.47 -27.68
C HIS A 984 12.47 -33.82 -27.03
N PRO A 985 13.13 -34.45 -26.02
CA PRO A 985 12.97 -35.84 -25.56
C PRO A 985 12.03 -36.05 -24.36
N LEU A 986 11.25 -35.05 -23.98
CA LEU A 986 10.47 -35.05 -22.73
C LEU A 986 9.35 -36.08 -22.71
N GLY A 987 8.83 -36.41 -23.90
CA GLY A 987 7.60 -37.16 -24.05
C GLY A 987 6.38 -36.28 -23.81
N ILE A 988 5.20 -36.86 -24.07
CA ILE A 988 3.92 -36.20 -23.84
C ILE A 988 3.39 -36.68 -22.49
N ASP A 989 3.27 -35.76 -21.54
CA ASP A 989 2.58 -35.98 -20.28
C ASP A 989 1.46 -34.95 -20.10
N HIS A 990 0.73 -35.04 -18.98
CA HIS A 990 -0.39 -34.13 -18.72
C HIS A 990 0.07 -32.66 -18.58
N GLU A 991 1.32 -32.39 -18.19
CA GLU A 991 1.83 -31.02 -18.07
C GLU A 991 2.09 -30.42 -19.45
N VAL A 992 2.74 -31.17 -20.33
CA VAL A 992 2.91 -30.83 -21.75
C VAL A 992 1.57 -30.54 -22.40
N ILE A 993 0.57 -31.41 -22.18
CA ILE A 993 -0.77 -31.25 -22.75
C ILE A 993 -1.43 -29.98 -22.22
N MET A 994 -1.39 -29.73 -20.91
CA MET A 994 -1.97 -28.53 -20.31
C MET A 994 -1.31 -27.23 -20.79
N ARG A 995 0.00 -27.25 -21.04
CA ARG A 995 0.72 -26.07 -21.56
C ARG A 995 0.44 -25.85 -23.04
N THR A 996 0.30 -26.93 -23.79
CA THR A 996 -0.12 -26.87 -25.19
C THR A 996 -1.55 -26.33 -25.29
N TYR A 997 -2.42 -26.74 -24.38
CA TYR A 997 -3.81 -26.32 -24.32
C TYR A 997 -3.99 -24.81 -24.09
N VAL A 998 -3.10 -24.14 -23.35
CA VAL A 998 -3.20 -22.68 -23.09
C VAL A 998 -2.64 -21.81 -24.23
N ILE A 999 -2.18 -22.41 -25.31
CA ILE A 999 -1.73 -21.69 -26.51
C ILE A 999 -2.96 -21.19 -27.28
N ASP A 1000 -3.03 -19.88 -27.54
CA ASP A 1000 -4.16 -19.24 -28.22
C ASP A 1000 -4.51 -19.91 -29.56
N GLU A 1001 -3.49 -20.29 -30.34
CA GLU A 1001 -3.65 -20.96 -31.63
C GLU A 1001 -4.27 -22.36 -31.50
N VAL A 1002 -4.04 -23.04 -30.37
CA VAL A 1002 -4.68 -24.33 -30.05
C VAL A 1002 -6.11 -24.10 -29.58
N GLN A 1003 -6.35 -23.09 -28.72
CA GLN A 1003 -7.70 -22.78 -28.23
C GLN A 1003 -8.63 -22.27 -29.33
N ALA A 1004 -8.09 -21.60 -30.35
CA ALA A 1004 -8.82 -21.15 -31.53
C ALA A 1004 -9.29 -22.31 -32.44
N ARG A 1005 -8.81 -23.53 -32.18
CA ARG A 1005 -9.08 -24.73 -33.00
C ARG A 1005 -9.65 -25.87 -32.14
N PRO A 1006 -10.97 -25.87 -31.90
CA PRO A 1006 -11.62 -26.89 -31.08
C PRO A 1006 -11.22 -28.32 -31.42
N GLU A 1007 -11.09 -28.65 -32.70
CA GLU A 1007 -10.71 -29.99 -33.17
C GLU A 1007 -9.33 -30.47 -32.66
N LEU A 1008 -8.44 -29.55 -32.26
CA LEU A 1008 -7.16 -29.91 -31.63
C LEU A 1008 -7.32 -30.24 -30.13
N VAL A 1009 -8.36 -29.72 -29.47
CA VAL A 1009 -8.69 -30.04 -28.08
C VAL A 1009 -9.08 -31.52 -27.95
N GLU A 1010 -9.77 -32.07 -28.95
CA GLU A 1010 -10.10 -33.50 -29.02
C GLU A 1010 -8.84 -34.37 -29.09
N GLN A 1011 -7.87 -33.98 -29.93
CA GLN A 1011 -6.59 -34.68 -30.03
C GLN A 1011 -5.82 -34.63 -28.70
N LEU A 1012 -5.76 -33.47 -28.06
CA LEU A 1012 -5.15 -33.32 -26.75
C LEU A 1012 -5.86 -34.16 -25.67
N ALA A 1013 -7.19 -34.23 -25.68
CA ALA A 1013 -7.95 -35.08 -24.76
C ALA A 1013 -7.62 -36.57 -24.96
N SER A 1014 -7.54 -37.03 -26.21
CA SER A 1014 -7.12 -38.41 -26.52
C SER A 1014 -5.67 -38.70 -26.07
N MET A 1015 -4.76 -37.74 -26.23
CA MET A 1015 -3.39 -37.88 -25.72
C MET A 1015 -3.36 -37.92 -24.19
N LEU A 1016 -4.26 -37.18 -23.54
CA LEU A 1016 -4.39 -37.12 -22.09
C LEU A 1016 -4.89 -38.45 -21.51
N ASP A 1017 -5.67 -39.24 -22.26
CA ASP A 1017 -6.10 -40.59 -21.84
C ASP A 1017 -4.91 -41.54 -21.63
N SER A 1018 -3.82 -41.30 -22.36
CA SER A 1018 -2.59 -42.08 -22.26
C SER A 1018 -1.71 -41.63 -21.08
N CYS A 1019 -2.02 -40.50 -20.45
CA CYS A 1019 -1.28 -39.98 -19.31
C CYS A 1019 -1.73 -40.65 -18.00
N ARG A 1020 -0.78 -41.01 -17.14
CA ARG A 1020 -1.09 -41.49 -15.79
C ARG A 1020 -1.38 -40.32 -14.85
N ASP A 1021 -2.27 -40.56 -13.88
CA ASP A 1021 -2.55 -39.66 -12.75
C ASP A 1021 -2.95 -38.23 -13.15
N VAL A 1022 -3.70 -38.07 -14.24
CA VAL A 1022 -4.22 -36.78 -14.68
C VAL A 1022 -5.20 -36.22 -13.63
N PRO A 1023 -4.97 -35.01 -13.09
CA PRO A 1023 -5.88 -34.41 -12.12
C PRO A 1023 -7.30 -34.21 -12.70
N LEU A 1024 -8.32 -34.40 -11.87
CA LEU A 1024 -9.72 -34.20 -12.29
C LEU A 1024 -10.00 -32.77 -12.79
N ASP A 1025 -9.29 -31.78 -12.25
CA ASP A 1025 -9.34 -30.38 -12.71
C ASP A 1025 -8.96 -30.25 -14.19
N THR A 1026 -7.96 -31.03 -14.63
CA THR A 1026 -7.51 -31.04 -16.03
C THR A 1026 -8.59 -31.64 -16.92
N TRP A 1027 -9.16 -32.79 -16.57
CA TRP A 1027 -10.28 -33.37 -17.32
C TRP A 1027 -11.50 -32.46 -17.40
N THR A 1028 -11.77 -31.74 -16.31
CA THR A 1028 -12.84 -30.73 -16.27
C THR A 1028 -12.59 -29.61 -17.26
N LEU A 1029 -11.40 -29.02 -17.25
CA LEU A 1029 -11.05 -27.95 -18.18
C LEU A 1029 -11.25 -28.42 -19.64
N PHE A 1030 -10.76 -29.62 -19.97
CA PHE A 1030 -10.94 -30.20 -21.30
C PHE A 1030 -12.41 -30.45 -21.65
N ALA A 1031 -13.22 -30.97 -20.73
CA ALA A 1031 -14.66 -31.16 -20.96
C ALA A 1031 -15.40 -29.84 -21.18
N ALA A 1032 -15.16 -28.82 -20.34
CA ALA A 1032 -15.75 -27.49 -20.49
C ALA A 1032 -15.41 -26.86 -21.85
N LYS A 1033 -14.19 -27.07 -22.32
CA LYS A 1033 -13.68 -26.46 -23.54
C LYS A 1033 -14.09 -27.21 -24.79
N ALA A 1034 -14.20 -28.53 -24.70
CA ALA A 1034 -14.89 -29.33 -25.70
C ALA A 1034 -16.36 -28.86 -25.86
N ILE A 1035 -17.08 -28.58 -24.77
CA ILE A 1035 -18.44 -27.98 -24.85
C ILE A 1035 -18.40 -26.62 -25.56
N ALA A 1036 -17.52 -25.71 -25.14
CA ALA A 1036 -17.41 -24.38 -25.72
C ALA A 1036 -17.04 -24.41 -27.23
N GLY A 1037 -16.27 -25.41 -27.63
CA GLY A 1037 -15.89 -25.66 -29.02
C GLY A 1037 -16.91 -26.45 -29.85
N GLY A 1038 -18.08 -26.80 -29.29
CA GLY A 1038 -19.10 -27.60 -29.97
C GLY A 1038 -18.78 -29.10 -30.09
N LEU A 1039 -17.72 -29.58 -29.43
CA LEU A 1039 -17.30 -30.98 -29.38
C LEU A 1039 -18.04 -31.75 -28.29
N ARG A 1040 -19.36 -31.84 -28.46
CA ARG A 1040 -20.28 -32.42 -27.46
C ARG A 1040 -19.94 -33.86 -27.10
N ASP A 1041 -19.68 -34.71 -28.09
CA ASP A 1041 -19.46 -36.14 -27.86
C ASP A 1041 -18.13 -36.40 -27.15
N THR A 1042 -17.08 -35.64 -27.48
CA THR A 1042 -15.81 -35.66 -26.76
C THR A 1042 -15.98 -35.25 -25.30
N ALA A 1043 -16.75 -34.18 -25.03
CA ALA A 1043 -17.00 -33.74 -23.67
C ALA A 1043 -17.77 -34.80 -22.84
N LEU A 1044 -18.75 -35.47 -23.45
CA LEU A 1044 -19.48 -36.57 -22.82
C LEU A 1044 -18.57 -37.77 -22.56
N ALA A 1045 -17.71 -38.14 -23.51
CA ALA A 1045 -16.73 -39.21 -23.33
C ALA A 1045 -15.79 -38.92 -22.16
N ILE A 1046 -15.28 -37.69 -22.05
CA ILE A 1046 -14.43 -37.28 -20.93
C ILE A 1046 -15.17 -37.44 -19.59
N VAL A 1047 -16.42 -36.96 -19.53
CA VAL A 1047 -17.27 -37.06 -18.35
C VAL A 1047 -17.53 -38.52 -17.96
N ASP A 1048 -17.83 -39.38 -18.92
CA ASP A 1048 -18.16 -40.78 -18.66
C ASP A 1048 -16.94 -41.63 -18.25
N ASN A 1049 -15.77 -41.33 -18.81
CA ASN A 1049 -14.56 -42.12 -18.60
C ASN A 1049 -13.77 -41.70 -17.35
N HIS A 1050 -13.65 -40.40 -17.07
CA HIS A 1050 -12.67 -39.90 -16.08
C HIS A 1050 -13.28 -39.33 -14.81
N PHE A 1051 -14.56 -38.94 -14.83
CA PHE A 1051 -15.16 -38.43 -13.61
C PHE A 1051 -15.60 -39.58 -12.70
N PRO A 1052 -15.45 -39.41 -11.38
CA PRO A 1052 -15.75 -40.46 -10.42
C PRO A 1052 -17.20 -40.96 -10.59
N LYS A 1053 -17.40 -42.28 -10.60
CA LYS A 1053 -18.73 -42.89 -10.79
C LYS A 1053 -19.70 -42.66 -9.61
N GLY A 1054 -19.27 -41.95 -8.57
CA GLY A 1054 -20.03 -41.67 -7.35
C GLY A 1054 -20.17 -40.17 -7.04
N MET A 1055 -21.35 -39.80 -6.53
CA MET A 1055 -21.74 -38.40 -6.29
C MET A 1055 -20.79 -37.67 -5.32
N GLU A 1056 -20.24 -38.33 -4.30
CA GLU A 1056 -19.33 -37.71 -3.32
C GLU A 1056 -18.05 -37.13 -3.95
N GLY A 1057 -17.47 -37.83 -4.94
CA GLY A 1057 -16.28 -37.36 -5.64
C GLY A 1057 -16.56 -36.09 -6.44
N TRP A 1058 -17.71 -36.05 -7.10
CA TRP A 1058 -18.19 -34.86 -7.81
C TRP A 1058 -18.48 -33.69 -6.87
N LEU A 1059 -19.13 -33.94 -5.73
CA LEU A 1059 -19.49 -32.89 -4.77
C LEU A 1059 -18.27 -32.25 -4.12
N ARG A 1060 -17.28 -33.07 -3.73
CA ARG A 1060 -16.01 -32.57 -3.19
C ARG A 1060 -15.32 -31.63 -4.19
N TRP A 1061 -15.44 -31.91 -5.48
CA TRP A 1061 -14.82 -31.15 -6.54
C TRP A 1061 -15.56 -29.87 -6.92
N PHE A 1062 -16.89 -29.96 -7.08
CA PHE A 1062 -17.71 -28.85 -7.58
C PHE A 1062 -17.96 -27.76 -6.54
N LYS A 1063 -18.03 -28.11 -5.24
CA LYS A 1063 -18.42 -27.17 -4.17
C LYS A 1063 -17.56 -25.89 -4.09
N PRO A 1064 -16.22 -25.91 -4.25
CA PRO A 1064 -15.40 -24.69 -4.23
C PRO A 1064 -15.48 -23.84 -5.51
N ARG A 1065 -15.91 -24.42 -6.64
CA ARG A 1065 -15.80 -23.84 -8.00
C ARG A 1065 -17.16 -23.55 -8.65
N PHE A 1066 -18.24 -23.71 -7.90
CA PHE A 1066 -19.57 -23.82 -8.48
C PHE A 1066 -20.10 -22.55 -9.16
N TYR A 1067 -19.52 -21.40 -8.83
CA TYR A 1067 -19.88 -20.12 -9.44
C TYR A 1067 -19.05 -19.81 -10.70
N GLU A 1068 -18.12 -20.69 -11.07
CA GLU A 1068 -17.37 -20.57 -12.33
C GLU A 1068 -18.26 -21.06 -13.49
N ALA A 1069 -18.29 -20.31 -14.59
CA ALA A 1069 -19.14 -20.60 -15.75
C ALA A 1069 -18.90 -22.01 -16.33
N ASP A 1070 -17.65 -22.47 -16.28
CA ASP A 1070 -17.23 -23.79 -16.78
C ASP A 1070 -17.89 -24.95 -15.99
N ALA A 1071 -18.07 -24.77 -14.68
CA ALA A 1071 -18.72 -25.78 -13.84
C ALA A 1071 -20.19 -25.97 -14.20
N LEU A 1072 -20.92 -24.86 -14.44
CA LEU A 1072 -22.31 -24.90 -14.85
C LEU A 1072 -22.50 -25.46 -16.26
N ALA A 1073 -21.58 -25.17 -17.19
CA ALA A 1073 -21.58 -25.73 -18.53
C ALA A 1073 -21.47 -27.27 -18.51
N ILE A 1074 -20.54 -27.81 -17.71
CA ILE A 1074 -20.40 -29.26 -17.54
C ILE A 1074 -21.65 -29.89 -16.93
N ILE A 1075 -22.26 -29.24 -15.94
CA ILE A 1075 -23.50 -29.76 -15.33
C ILE A 1075 -24.67 -29.70 -16.31
N GLY A 1076 -24.73 -28.68 -17.15
CA GLY A 1076 -25.65 -28.61 -18.28
C GLY A 1076 -25.48 -29.81 -19.22
N LEU A 1077 -24.25 -30.12 -19.61
CA LEU A 1077 -23.93 -31.27 -20.47
C LEU A 1077 -24.31 -32.60 -19.80
N ILE A 1078 -23.98 -32.78 -18.52
CA ILE A 1078 -24.43 -33.95 -17.74
C ILE A 1078 -25.95 -34.01 -17.72
N GLY A 1079 -26.62 -32.85 -17.67
CA GLY A 1079 -28.07 -32.72 -17.70
C GLY A 1079 -28.71 -33.31 -18.95
N GLU A 1080 -28.00 -33.33 -20.08
CA GLU A 1080 -28.51 -33.88 -21.33
C GLU A 1080 -28.52 -35.41 -21.35
N GLY A 1081 -27.48 -36.05 -20.82
CA GLY A 1081 -27.37 -37.52 -20.80
C GLY A 1081 -27.84 -38.17 -19.50
N LYS A 1082 -27.63 -37.50 -18.36
CA LYS A 1082 -27.89 -38.00 -16.99
C LYS A 1082 -28.58 -36.91 -16.15
N PRO A 1083 -29.80 -36.47 -16.52
CA PRO A 1083 -30.47 -35.33 -15.89
C PRO A 1083 -30.68 -35.48 -14.36
N SER A 1084 -30.93 -36.69 -13.86
CA SER A 1084 -31.06 -36.92 -12.41
C SER A 1084 -29.74 -36.75 -11.66
N MET A 1085 -28.60 -37.00 -12.30
CA MET A 1085 -27.28 -36.75 -11.71
C MET A 1085 -26.96 -35.26 -11.73
N ALA A 1086 -27.19 -34.57 -12.85
CA ALA A 1086 -27.02 -33.13 -12.94
C ALA A 1086 -27.87 -32.37 -11.91
N LEU A 1087 -29.15 -32.77 -11.74
CA LEU A 1087 -30.04 -32.19 -10.73
C LEU A 1087 -29.48 -32.35 -9.31
N ARG A 1088 -28.91 -33.51 -9.03
CA ARG A 1088 -28.30 -33.82 -7.74
C ARG A 1088 -27.05 -32.99 -7.49
N LEU A 1089 -26.20 -32.81 -8.51
CA LEU A 1089 -24.99 -31.97 -8.44
C LEU A 1089 -25.33 -30.51 -8.21
N ILE A 1090 -26.24 -29.94 -9.00
CA ILE A 1090 -26.61 -28.52 -8.89
C ILE A 1090 -27.30 -28.18 -7.58
N ARG A 1091 -28.07 -29.11 -7.01
CA ARG A 1091 -28.69 -28.92 -5.68
C ARG A 1091 -27.69 -29.02 -4.54
N ALA A 1092 -26.75 -29.95 -4.61
CA ALA A 1092 -25.81 -30.18 -3.53
C ALA A 1092 -24.73 -29.08 -3.39
N THR A 1093 -24.63 -28.21 -4.39
CA THR A 1093 -23.77 -27.02 -4.38
C THR A 1093 -24.55 -25.71 -4.23
N ARG A 1094 -25.86 -25.79 -4.04
CA ARG A 1094 -26.68 -24.61 -3.77
C ARG A 1094 -26.29 -23.98 -2.43
N GLU A 1095 -26.52 -22.68 -2.30
CA GLU A 1095 -26.41 -22.02 -1.00
C GLU A 1095 -27.46 -22.57 -0.04
N SER A 1096 -27.08 -22.77 1.22
CA SER A 1096 -27.96 -23.37 2.24
C SER A 1096 -29.25 -22.58 2.49
N SER A 1097 -29.29 -21.30 2.11
CA SER A 1097 -30.48 -20.43 2.19
C SER A 1097 -31.55 -20.75 1.15
N ILE A 1098 -31.20 -21.40 0.05
CA ILE A 1098 -32.13 -21.72 -1.03
C ILE A 1098 -32.69 -23.12 -0.74
N THR A 1099 -33.98 -23.24 -0.47
CA THR A 1099 -34.63 -24.52 -0.09
C THR A 1099 -35.25 -25.25 -1.27
N ASP A 1100 -35.68 -24.52 -2.31
CA ASP A 1100 -36.48 -25.03 -3.44
C ASP A 1100 -35.91 -24.51 -4.77
N ASP A 1101 -35.96 -25.31 -5.84
CA ASP A 1101 -35.27 -24.95 -7.10
C ASP A 1101 -35.81 -23.63 -7.70
N ASP A 1102 -37.10 -23.34 -7.54
CA ASP A 1102 -37.77 -22.11 -8.00
C ASP A 1102 -37.30 -20.83 -7.28
N LYS A 1103 -36.75 -20.98 -6.07
CA LYS A 1103 -36.11 -19.90 -5.29
C LYS A 1103 -34.66 -19.64 -5.70
N GLU A 1104 -34.11 -20.40 -6.65
CA GLU A 1104 -32.78 -20.12 -7.21
C GLU A 1104 -32.76 -18.73 -7.83
N TYR A 1105 -31.89 -17.85 -7.34
CA TYR A 1105 -31.77 -16.46 -7.81
C TYR A 1105 -30.62 -16.27 -8.81
N ASN A 1106 -29.72 -17.24 -8.95
CA ASN A 1106 -28.66 -17.16 -9.95
C ASN A 1106 -29.19 -17.56 -11.34
N ASP A 1107 -29.26 -16.60 -12.26
CA ASP A 1107 -29.83 -16.81 -13.61
C ASP A 1107 -29.17 -17.94 -14.40
N GLN A 1108 -27.85 -18.12 -14.29
CA GLN A 1108 -27.17 -19.22 -14.99
C GLN A 1108 -27.57 -20.58 -14.42
N ARG A 1109 -27.66 -20.69 -13.09
CA ARG A 1109 -28.14 -21.90 -12.41
C ARG A 1109 -29.60 -22.19 -12.73
N ARG A 1110 -30.46 -21.16 -12.77
CA ARG A 1110 -31.88 -21.29 -13.19
C ARG A 1110 -31.99 -21.86 -14.60
N ARG A 1111 -31.22 -21.34 -15.57
CA ARG A 1111 -31.21 -21.86 -16.95
C ARG A 1111 -30.78 -23.33 -17.02
N VAL A 1112 -29.73 -23.72 -16.29
CA VAL A 1112 -29.28 -25.11 -16.22
C VAL A 1112 -30.33 -26.00 -15.54
N LEU A 1113 -30.92 -25.56 -14.42
CA LEU A 1113 -32.02 -26.25 -13.75
C LEU A 1113 -33.24 -26.42 -14.66
N ALA A 1114 -33.63 -25.39 -15.40
CA ALA A 1114 -34.74 -25.43 -16.35
C ALA A 1114 -34.47 -26.49 -17.45
N ALA A 1115 -33.28 -26.49 -18.03
CA ALA A 1115 -32.89 -27.50 -19.02
C ALA A 1115 -32.93 -28.92 -18.44
N ILE A 1116 -32.41 -29.12 -17.22
CA ILE A 1116 -32.43 -30.40 -16.52
C ILE A 1116 -33.87 -30.86 -16.24
N HIS A 1117 -34.73 -30.00 -15.69
CA HIS A 1117 -36.12 -30.34 -15.37
C HIS A 1117 -36.94 -30.64 -16.63
N ARG A 1118 -36.69 -29.92 -17.73
CA ARG A 1118 -37.32 -30.21 -19.02
C ARG A 1118 -36.96 -31.62 -19.50
N ARG A 1119 -35.70 -32.05 -19.35
CA ARG A 1119 -35.25 -33.43 -19.66
C ARG A 1119 -35.83 -34.48 -18.71
N LEU A 1120 -36.19 -34.11 -17.49
CA LEU A 1120 -36.90 -34.96 -16.54
C LEU A 1120 -38.43 -35.00 -16.76
N GLY A 1121 -38.96 -34.34 -17.79
CA GLY A 1121 -40.40 -34.26 -18.06
C GLY A 1121 -41.17 -33.31 -17.14
N ARG A 1122 -40.47 -32.44 -16.40
CA ARG A 1122 -41.05 -31.47 -15.44
C ARG A 1122 -41.21 -30.09 -16.09
N HIS A 1123 -41.99 -30.03 -17.16
CA HIS A 1123 -42.11 -28.82 -18.01
C HIS A 1123 -42.58 -27.58 -17.24
N ALA A 1124 -43.61 -27.70 -16.39
CA ALA A 1124 -44.14 -26.55 -15.63
C ALA A 1124 -43.08 -25.88 -14.74
N LEU A 1125 -42.26 -26.67 -14.03
CA LEU A 1125 -41.18 -26.14 -13.19
C LEU A 1125 -40.03 -25.59 -14.04
N ALA A 1126 -39.72 -26.23 -15.18
CA ALA A 1126 -38.73 -25.72 -16.12
C ALA A 1126 -39.13 -24.36 -16.69
N ASP A 1127 -40.40 -24.16 -17.00
CA ASP A 1127 -40.91 -22.91 -17.56
C ASP A 1127 -41.04 -21.79 -16.50
N GLN A 1128 -41.18 -22.14 -15.21
CA GLN A 1128 -41.09 -21.18 -14.10
C GLN A 1128 -39.64 -20.72 -13.84
N LEU A 1129 -38.67 -21.60 -14.11
CA LEU A 1129 -37.24 -21.34 -13.91
C LEU A 1129 -36.62 -20.53 -15.06
N ALA A 1130 -37.07 -20.80 -16.30
CA ALA A 1130 -36.66 -20.10 -17.52
C ALA A 1130 -37.13 -18.65 -17.54
#